data_AF-F6ZGA3-F1
#
_entry.id   AF-F6ZGA3-F1
#
_cell.length_a   1.000
_cell.length_b   1.000
_cell.length_c   1.000
_cell.angle_alpha   90.00
_cell.angle_beta   90.00
_cell.angle_gamma   90.00
#
_symmetry.space_group_name_H-M   'P 1'
#
loop_
_entity.id
_entity.type
_entity.pdbx_description
1 polymer ?
#
loop_
_entity_poly.entity_id
_entity_poly.type
_entity_poly.pdbx_seq_one_letter_code
_entity_poly.pdbx_strand_id
1 'polypeptide(L)'
;MTSALSQGVITAPPLPSMPHKERYFDRIDENDPSYLRERNMSPDLRQDFNMMEQKKRVTQMLKSPAFRDDLETLIQEQMNKGNTPTELLALQQISDYIMASSFSGSSQLGVAPINDIHPAMEATMAKGERLTRCKLASMYRLADLFGWAYLAKAYITVRVTKEQDHILIMPRGLSFSEASASNLVKLNIIGEVVEQGSTNLQIDPSGFSPHAAIYATRPDVRCAIHIHTPAAAAVSSMKCGILPISQEALLLGDVAYYNYQGSLDEQEERIELQKVLGASAKVLVLRNHGVLALGESLEEAFHYIFNVQLACEVQVHALAGAGGVNNLLLLDLEKFKPTTYCVAAAGGGGVNMEGDHKWKVGELEFESLMRMLDNLGYRTGYAYRRPLTREKPRHKSDVEIPATVTAFTFDEDPTMQQSPLRLLAQKQQREKTRWLNSPNTYMRVHVPEASFSGEMSPRTKIMWMKAEQQDKTSSGFPIKIEDPNQFVPMNTNPTHVLQTRNKIREQNRFDLKTAGPQSQYLSGIVVDKPNPALGMAPKVTTEILCQLRHAMRSCPSLSEPLQAYIVPSGDAHQSEYIAPCDCRREFISGFDGSAGTAIVTEQSAAMWTDGRYFLQAAQQMDSNWTLMKIGLKDTPTQEEWLISVLPDSSRVGVDPFIIQTDQWKSMSLALKNAGHLLVPVRANLIDSIWADCPVRPCQPLITLGLNYTGLSWKAKIESLRAKMAEKKASWIVLTALDEVAWLFNLRGLDVEYNPVFFAYAIIGSSTIRLFISGERLADRALREHLLLDASPPPEFAVQLEPYESILPSLRGICTGLAAKEKVWISDKASYALTEAIPKAHRLLSQYSPICLAKAVKNPVETEGMRRAHVKDAVALCELFHWLEKEIPKGTVTEISASDKAEEFRRQQEDFVELSFATISSSGPNAAIIHYKPVPENNRPLSVNEIFLLDSGAQYKDGTTDVTRTVHFGTPTEYEKECFTYVLQGHIAVSSAVFPTGTKGHLLDSFARAALWHNGLDYLHGTGHGVGSFLNVHEGPCGISYKTFADEPLAAGMILSDEPGYYEDGAFGIRIENLVLVVPAKTKYNFRDRGSLTFQPITLLPIQTKMINVQLLTQTEVDWLNEYHRQCREVVGAELEKQGRHNALQWLLRETQPISKAN
;
A
#
# COMPACT_ATOMS: atom_id res chain seq x y z
N MET A 1 82.72 -0.88 -74.86
CA MET A 1 82.05 -2.19 -74.76
C MET A 1 80.59 -1.95 -74.42
N THR A 2 79.70 -2.63 -75.14
CA THR A 2 78.23 -2.70 -75.00
C THR A 2 77.48 -1.37 -74.97
N SER A 3 77.10 -0.92 -76.17
CA SER A 3 76.12 0.12 -76.47
C SER A 3 74.79 -0.49 -76.92
N ALA A 4 73.69 0.07 -76.38
CA ALA A 4 72.40 0.39 -77.03
C ALA A 4 71.57 -0.77 -77.63
N LEU A 5 70.25 -0.83 -77.49
CA LEU A 5 69.28 0.20 -77.88
C LEU A 5 67.94 0.13 -77.12
N SER A 6 67.30 1.30 -77.14
CA SER A 6 66.06 1.80 -76.55
C SER A 6 64.75 1.37 -77.20
N GLN A 7 63.66 1.41 -76.42
CA GLN A 7 62.35 2.10 -76.62
C GLN A 7 61.41 1.60 -75.49
N GLY A 8 60.65 2.35 -74.68
CA GLY A 8 60.32 3.77 -74.54
C GLY A 8 58.81 3.95 -74.33
N VAL A 9 58.27 4.02 -73.09
CA VAL A 9 56.97 4.67 -72.74
C VAL A 9 56.95 5.15 -71.25
N ILE A 10 57.07 6.48 -71.08
CA ILE A 10 56.49 7.48 -70.13
C ILE A 10 55.71 6.97 -68.87
N THR A 11 56.33 6.91 -67.68
CA THR A 11 56.26 7.78 -66.45
C THR A 11 54.88 8.07 -65.82
N ALA A 12 54.63 7.79 -64.52
CA ALA A 12 54.99 8.63 -63.36
C ALA A 12 55.01 7.84 -62.01
N PRO A 13 55.64 8.36 -60.93
CA PRO A 13 56.51 7.61 -60.00
C PRO A 13 55.85 7.03 -58.73
N PRO A 14 56.48 6.04 -58.07
CA PRO A 14 56.05 5.56 -56.76
C PRO A 14 56.53 6.52 -55.64
N LEU A 15 55.61 6.92 -54.77
CA LEU A 15 55.91 7.73 -53.58
C LEU A 15 56.32 6.85 -52.38
N PRO A 16 57.02 7.42 -51.37
CA PRO A 16 58.14 6.80 -50.66
C PRO A 16 57.72 6.11 -49.36
N SER A 17 58.61 5.24 -48.87
CA SER A 17 58.55 4.61 -47.55
C SER A 17 58.42 5.63 -46.43
N MET A 18 57.29 5.60 -45.72
CA MET A 18 57.05 6.37 -44.50
C MET A 18 57.86 5.82 -43.30
N PRO A 19 58.30 6.68 -42.38
CA PRO A 19 59.14 6.32 -41.24
C PRO A 19 58.35 5.63 -40.12
N HIS A 20 59.08 4.91 -39.26
CA HIS A 20 58.58 4.16 -38.10
C HIS A 20 57.51 4.91 -37.29
N LYS A 21 56.29 4.34 -37.23
CA LYS A 21 55.28 4.68 -36.22
C LYS A 21 55.65 3.99 -34.91
N GLU A 22 55.79 4.78 -33.85
CA GLU A 22 55.77 4.32 -32.45
C GLU A 22 54.64 3.32 -32.23
N ARG A 23 54.93 2.22 -31.53
CA ARG A 23 53.94 1.19 -31.25
C ARG A 23 52.96 1.71 -30.20
N TYR A 24 51.70 1.31 -30.37
CA TYR A 24 50.53 1.68 -29.56
C TYR A 24 50.71 1.59 -28.03
N PHE A 25 51.70 0.84 -27.55
CA PHE A 25 51.93 0.59 -26.13
C PHE A 25 52.73 1.69 -25.41
N ASP A 26 53.34 2.65 -26.12
CA ASP A 26 54.17 3.69 -25.50
C ASP A 26 53.37 4.93 -25.04
N ARG A 27 52.03 4.90 -25.07
CA ARG A 27 51.14 6.05 -24.74
C ARG A 27 50.28 5.87 -23.49
N ILE A 28 50.47 4.80 -22.74
CA ILE A 28 49.61 4.47 -21.61
C ILE A 28 50.41 4.65 -20.32
N ASP A 29 50.04 5.64 -19.53
CA ASP A 29 50.53 5.77 -18.15
C ASP A 29 49.83 4.70 -17.30
N GLU A 30 50.58 3.64 -16.95
CA GLU A 30 50.05 2.50 -16.20
C GLU A 30 49.58 2.88 -14.78
N ASN A 31 49.85 4.09 -14.31
CA ASN A 31 49.41 4.60 -13.02
C ASN A 31 48.19 5.54 -13.08
N ASP A 32 47.60 5.80 -14.26
CA ASP A 32 46.37 6.60 -14.38
C ASP A 32 45.18 5.87 -13.70
N PRO A 33 44.51 6.49 -12.70
CA PRO A 33 43.34 5.91 -12.03
C PRO A 33 42.23 5.49 -12.98
N SER A 34 42.08 6.20 -14.11
CA SER A 34 41.09 5.93 -15.15
C SER A 34 41.40 4.61 -15.85
N TYR A 35 42.67 4.43 -16.27
CA TYR A 35 43.16 3.24 -16.95
C TYR A 35 43.17 2.01 -16.03
N LEU A 36 43.56 2.17 -14.77
CA LEU A 36 43.53 1.10 -13.76
C LEU A 36 42.09 0.67 -13.42
N ARG A 37 41.16 1.61 -13.36
CA ARG A 37 39.74 1.31 -13.15
C ARG A 37 39.18 0.55 -14.33
N GLU A 38 39.48 0.98 -15.55
CA GLU A 38 39.06 0.32 -16.76
C GLU A 38 39.64 -1.10 -16.84
N ARG A 39 40.95 -1.28 -16.62
CA ARG A 39 41.62 -2.61 -16.67
C ARG A 39 41.04 -3.61 -15.67
N ASN A 40 40.57 -3.13 -14.52
CA ASN A 40 40.00 -3.97 -13.47
C ASN A 40 38.47 -4.16 -13.58
N MET A 41 37.80 -3.56 -14.56
CA MET A 41 36.37 -3.79 -14.81
C MET A 41 36.15 -5.00 -15.72
N SER A 42 35.13 -5.80 -15.39
CA SER A 42 34.73 -6.94 -16.22
C SER A 42 34.24 -6.46 -17.61
N PRO A 43 34.38 -7.28 -18.66
CA PRO A 43 33.95 -6.93 -20.02
C PRO A 43 32.49 -6.49 -20.11
N ASP A 44 31.61 -7.13 -19.33
CA ASP A 44 30.17 -6.84 -19.29
C ASP A 44 29.88 -5.43 -18.76
N LEU A 45 30.59 -5.00 -17.70
CA LEU A 45 30.43 -3.68 -17.10
C LEU A 45 30.89 -2.53 -18.03
N ARG A 46 31.90 -2.78 -18.87
CA ARG A 46 32.35 -1.79 -19.87
C ARG A 46 31.35 -1.63 -21.00
N GLN A 47 30.71 -2.71 -21.42
CA GLN A 47 29.71 -2.69 -22.49
C GLN A 47 28.44 -1.95 -22.04
N ASP A 48 28.01 -2.18 -20.80
CA ASP A 48 26.84 -1.50 -20.21
C ASP A 48 27.05 0.02 -20.10
N PHE A 49 28.25 0.45 -19.70
CA PHE A 49 28.55 1.88 -19.54
C PHE A 49 28.50 2.64 -20.88
N ASN A 50 29.07 2.05 -21.94
CA ASN A 50 29.02 2.61 -23.29
C ASN A 50 27.60 2.66 -23.85
N MET A 51 26.79 1.63 -23.61
CA MET A 51 25.40 1.60 -24.04
C MET A 51 24.55 2.65 -23.32
N MET A 52 24.86 2.95 -22.06
CA MET A 52 24.17 3.96 -21.26
C MET A 52 24.45 5.39 -21.76
N GLU A 53 25.70 5.70 -22.14
CA GLU A 53 26.03 7.01 -22.74
C GLU A 53 25.39 7.22 -24.11
N GLN A 54 25.33 6.18 -24.95
CA GLN A 54 24.63 6.24 -26.24
C GLN A 54 23.12 6.51 -26.06
N LYS A 55 22.46 5.81 -25.13
CA LYS A 55 21.04 6.06 -24.81
C LYS A 55 20.80 7.49 -24.32
N LYS A 56 21.74 8.06 -23.56
CA LYS A 56 21.64 9.42 -23.05
C LYS A 56 21.70 10.47 -24.18
N ARG A 57 22.59 10.30 -25.17
CA ARG A 57 22.68 11.18 -26.35
C ARG A 57 21.43 11.14 -27.23
N VAL A 58 20.89 9.95 -27.49
CA VAL A 58 19.68 9.76 -28.32
C VAL A 58 18.47 10.42 -27.67
N THR A 59 18.32 10.27 -26.34
CA THR A 59 17.23 10.88 -25.58
C THR A 59 17.29 12.42 -25.61
N GLN A 60 18.49 13.00 -25.65
CA GLN A 60 18.67 14.45 -25.74
C GLN A 60 18.30 15.02 -27.12
N MET A 61 18.61 14.31 -28.22
CA MET A 61 18.18 14.73 -29.57
C MET A 61 16.65 14.71 -29.72
N LEU A 62 15.99 13.67 -29.21
CA LEU A 62 14.53 13.50 -29.33
C LEU A 62 13.71 14.53 -28.53
N LYS A 63 14.33 15.21 -27.56
CA LYS A 63 13.71 16.28 -26.75
C LYS A 63 14.01 17.69 -27.26
N SER A 64 14.75 17.84 -28.37
CA SER A 64 15.10 19.13 -28.94
C SER A 64 13.89 19.79 -29.62
N PRO A 65 13.53 21.05 -29.27
CA PRO A 65 12.47 21.80 -29.96
C PRO A 65 12.74 21.95 -31.46
N ALA A 66 14.01 22.16 -31.85
CA ALA A 66 14.39 22.30 -33.25
C ALA A 66 14.11 21.03 -34.07
N PHE A 67 14.32 19.84 -33.48
CA PHE A 67 14.01 18.57 -34.15
C PHE A 67 12.49 18.38 -34.32
N ARG A 68 11.68 18.90 -33.39
CA ARG A 68 10.22 18.83 -33.43
C ARG A 68 9.65 19.77 -34.50
N ASP A 69 10.19 20.98 -34.60
CA ASP A 69 9.78 21.97 -35.61
C ASP A 69 10.17 21.51 -37.03
N ASP A 70 11.36 20.92 -37.19
CA ASP A 70 11.79 20.32 -38.46
C ASP A 70 10.88 19.13 -38.86
N LEU A 71 10.46 18.31 -37.90
CA LEU A 71 9.56 17.18 -38.14
C LEU A 71 8.14 17.62 -38.54
N GLU A 72 7.58 18.63 -37.87
CA GLU A 72 6.27 19.20 -38.23
C GLU A 72 6.29 19.83 -39.62
N THR A 73 7.38 20.51 -39.98
CA THR A 73 7.56 21.09 -41.33
C THR A 73 7.62 20.00 -42.40
N LEU A 74 8.35 18.91 -42.14
CA LEU A 74 8.47 17.77 -43.05
C LEU A 74 7.13 17.04 -43.26
N ILE A 75 6.33 16.92 -42.20
CA ILE A 75 4.98 16.34 -42.25
C ILE A 75 4.06 17.21 -43.11
N GLN A 76 4.12 18.54 -42.94
CA GLN A 76 3.31 19.48 -43.70
C GLN A 76 3.67 19.46 -45.20
N GLU A 77 4.95 19.35 -45.54
CA GLU A 77 5.43 19.23 -46.93
C GLU A 77 5.00 17.91 -47.59
N GLN A 78 5.00 16.80 -46.83
CA GLN A 78 4.60 15.49 -47.34
C GLN A 78 3.08 15.38 -47.53
N MET A 79 2.28 15.99 -46.65
CA MET A 79 0.84 16.03 -46.82
C MET A 79 0.40 16.80 -48.07
N ASN A 80 1.16 17.84 -48.45
CA ASN A 80 0.87 18.64 -49.65
C ASN A 80 1.22 17.93 -50.98
N LYS A 81 2.03 16.87 -50.95
CA LYS A 81 2.49 16.16 -52.17
C LYS A 81 1.59 15.00 -52.64
N GLY A 82 0.50 14.71 -51.92
CA GLY A 82 -0.66 14.00 -52.45
C GLY A 82 -0.38 12.71 -53.24
N ASN A 83 0.36 11.75 -52.66
CA ASN A 83 0.18 10.29 -52.87
C ASN A 83 1.31 9.48 -52.19
N THR A 84 1.05 8.91 -51.01
CA THR A 84 1.35 7.52 -50.58
C THR A 84 1.10 7.39 -49.06
N PRO A 85 0.52 6.27 -48.55
CA PRO A 85 0.13 6.16 -47.13
C PRO A 85 1.30 5.83 -46.19
N THR A 86 2.40 5.28 -46.71
CA THR A 86 3.42 4.58 -45.91
C THR A 86 4.42 5.52 -45.23
N GLU A 87 4.84 6.60 -45.89
CA GLU A 87 5.75 7.60 -45.29
C GLU A 87 5.02 8.47 -44.25
N LEU A 88 3.73 8.75 -44.48
CA LEU A 88 2.85 9.41 -43.51
C LEU A 88 2.60 8.54 -42.28
N LEU A 89 2.40 7.22 -42.44
CA LEU A 89 2.29 6.27 -41.33
C LEU A 89 3.58 6.17 -40.52
N ALA A 90 4.75 6.25 -41.15
CA ALA A 90 6.04 6.26 -40.46
C ALA A 90 6.25 7.54 -39.64
N LEU A 91 5.87 8.70 -40.18
CA LEU A 91 5.89 9.97 -39.44
C LEU A 91 4.84 10.01 -38.31
N GLN A 92 3.66 9.39 -38.52
CA GLN A 92 2.65 9.19 -37.48
C GLN A 92 3.16 8.26 -36.37
N GLN A 93 3.85 7.18 -36.71
CA GLN A 93 4.47 6.28 -35.74
C GLN A 93 5.62 6.94 -34.96
N ILE A 94 6.41 7.81 -35.60
CA ILE A 94 7.44 8.60 -34.91
C ILE A 94 6.78 9.61 -33.96
N SER A 95 5.73 10.30 -34.40
CA SER A 95 4.91 11.17 -33.56
C SER A 95 4.29 10.42 -32.37
N ASP A 96 3.72 9.24 -32.62
CA ASP A 96 3.12 8.39 -31.59
C ASP A 96 4.18 7.82 -30.63
N TYR A 97 5.39 7.54 -31.11
CA TYR A 97 6.54 7.13 -30.30
C TYR A 97 7.08 8.29 -29.43
N ILE A 98 7.08 9.52 -29.97
CA ILE A 98 7.41 10.75 -29.22
C ILE A 98 6.33 11.05 -28.18
N MET A 99 5.04 10.83 -28.49
CA MET A 99 3.96 10.94 -27.51
C MET A 99 4.04 9.84 -26.46
N ALA A 100 4.34 8.60 -26.84
CA ALA A 100 4.52 7.48 -25.90
C ALA A 100 5.72 7.67 -24.95
N SER A 101 6.78 8.35 -25.41
CA SER A 101 7.92 8.75 -24.57
C SER A 101 7.70 10.04 -23.78
N SER A 102 6.69 10.83 -24.13
CA SER A 102 6.18 11.95 -23.32
C SER A 102 5.24 11.51 -22.19
N PHE A 103 4.76 10.26 -22.23
CA PHE A 103 3.98 9.60 -21.17
C PHE A 103 4.80 8.63 -20.30
N SER A 104 6.12 8.59 -20.45
CA SER A 104 7.01 7.80 -19.58
C SER A 104 7.77 8.71 -18.62
N GLY A 105 7.18 8.94 -17.45
CA GLY A 105 7.75 9.77 -16.39
C GLY A 105 7.43 9.30 -14.98
N SER A 106 7.50 8.00 -14.70
CA SER A 106 7.73 7.43 -13.35
C SER A 106 7.66 5.90 -13.41
N SER A 107 8.73 5.24 -12.99
CA SER A 107 8.96 3.79 -13.01
C SER A 107 7.96 3.03 -12.11
N GLN A 108 6.90 2.50 -12.72
CA GLN A 108 6.21 1.31 -12.21
C GLN A 108 7.13 0.09 -12.42
N LEU A 109 7.05 -0.91 -11.53
CA LEU A 109 7.65 -2.24 -11.70
C LEU A 109 7.51 -2.68 -13.16
N GLY A 110 8.62 -2.68 -13.91
CA GLY A 110 8.59 -2.90 -15.36
C GLY A 110 8.29 -4.35 -15.68
N VAL A 111 7.00 -4.69 -15.81
CA VAL A 111 6.60 -5.99 -16.33
C VAL A 111 6.93 -6.02 -17.84
N ALA A 112 7.61 -7.08 -18.28
CA ALA A 112 7.99 -7.23 -19.68
C ALA A 112 6.72 -7.29 -20.56
N PRO A 113 6.65 -6.48 -21.63
CA PRO A 113 5.49 -6.49 -22.52
C PRO A 113 5.37 -7.84 -23.23
N ILE A 114 4.15 -8.35 -23.35
CA ILE A 114 3.84 -9.56 -24.11
C ILE A 114 4.01 -9.30 -25.60
N ASN A 115 3.55 -8.15 -26.11
CA ASN A 115 3.73 -7.77 -27.50
C ASN A 115 5.08 -7.07 -27.71
N ASP A 116 6.15 -7.85 -27.78
CA ASP A 116 7.53 -7.40 -27.95
C ASP A 116 8.16 -7.77 -29.31
N ILE A 117 7.32 -8.18 -30.28
CA ILE A 117 7.78 -8.57 -31.62
C ILE A 117 8.40 -7.37 -32.35
N HIS A 118 9.65 -7.55 -32.80
CA HIS A 118 10.35 -6.57 -33.62
C HIS A 118 9.90 -6.61 -35.09
N PRO A 119 9.89 -5.47 -35.81
CA PRO A 119 9.48 -5.39 -37.22
C PRO A 119 10.24 -6.36 -38.16
N ALA A 120 11.50 -6.66 -37.86
CA ALA A 120 12.30 -7.62 -38.63
C ALA A 120 11.80 -9.07 -38.47
N MET A 121 11.30 -9.44 -37.28
CA MET A 121 10.66 -10.75 -37.04
C MET A 121 9.25 -10.79 -37.64
N GLU A 122 8.53 -9.66 -37.65
CA GLU A 122 7.18 -9.60 -38.22
C GLU A 122 7.19 -9.86 -39.73
N ALA A 123 8.24 -9.44 -40.45
CA ALA A 123 8.39 -9.68 -41.88
C ALA A 123 8.49 -11.16 -42.27
N THR A 124 8.90 -12.04 -41.34
CA THR A 124 9.04 -13.48 -41.56
C THR A 124 7.83 -14.30 -41.07
N MET A 125 6.84 -13.64 -40.44
CA MET A 125 5.69 -14.31 -39.85
C MET A 125 4.53 -14.51 -40.83
N ALA A 126 3.80 -15.62 -40.67
CA ALA A 126 2.59 -15.87 -41.45
C ALA A 126 1.45 -14.91 -41.06
N LYS A 127 0.47 -14.72 -41.96
CA LYS A 127 -0.69 -13.85 -41.71
C LYS A 127 -1.44 -14.30 -40.45
N GLY A 128 -1.55 -13.41 -39.46
CA GLY A 128 -2.23 -13.69 -38.18
C GLY A 128 -1.39 -14.41 -37.12
N GLU A 129 -0.14 -14.76 -37.43
CA GLU A 129 0.77 -15.41 -36.49
C GLU A 129 1.14 -14.48 -35.32
N ARG A 130 1.40 -13.20 -35.58
CA ARG A 130 1.69 -12.19 -34.54
C ARG A 130 0.66 -12.20 -33.42
N LEU A 131 -0.61 -12.14 -33.78
CA LEU A 131 -1.71 -12.17 -32.82
C LEU A 131 -1.76 -13.52 -32.07
N THR A 132 -1.49 -14.62 -32.77
CA THR A 132 -1.44 -15.97 -32.18
C THR A 132 -0.33 -16.08 -31.12
N ARG A 133 0.86 -15.55 -31.40
CA ARG A 133 1.99 -15.48 -30.44
C ARG A 133 1.63 -14.66 -29.21
N CYS A 134 1.03 -13.48 -29.41
CA CYS A 134 0.60 -12.62 -28.31
C CYS A 134 -0.44 -13.31 -27.41
N LYS A 135 -1.43 -13.99 -28.01
CA LYS A 135 -2.45 -14.75 -27.25
C LYS A 135 -1.85 -15.92 -26.49
N LEU A 136 -0.96 -16.70 -27.12
CA LEU A 136 -0.30 -17.83 -26.46
C LEU A 136 0.57 -17.37 -25.30
N ALA A 137 1.39 -16.33 -25.48
CA ALA A 137 2.18 -15.75 -24.40
C ALA A 137 1.28 -15.23 -23.27
N SER A 138 0.14 -14.62 -23.58
CA SER A 138 -0.85 -14.20 -22.60
C SER A 138 -1.43 -15.38 -21.79
N MET A 139 -1.63 -16.55 -22.41
CA MET A 139 -2.08 -17.75 -21.69
C MET A 139 -1.06 -18.27 -20.71
N TYR A 140 0.23 -18.26 -21.06
CA TYR A 140 1.30 -18.61 -20.13
C TYR A 140 1.31 -17.65 -18.92
N ARG A 141 1.13 -16.35 -19.15
CA ARG A 141 0.98 -15.36 -18.06
C ARG A 141 -0.25 -15.62 -17.19
N LEU A 142 -1.39 -15.97 -17.79
CA LEU A 142 -2.59 -16.32 -17.04
C LEU A 142 -2.40 -17.60 -16.21
N ALA A 143 -1.76 -18.63 -16.78
CA ALA A 143 -1.46 -19.87 -16.06
C ALA A 143 -0.51 -19.64 -14.87
N ASP A 144 0.42 -18.68 -14.98
CA ASP A 144 1.26 -18.24 -13.86
C ASP A 144 0.44 -17.51 -12.79
N LEU A 145 -0.37 -16.52 -13.19
CA LEU A 145 -1.23 -15.74 -12.28
C LEU A 145 -2.27 -16.59 -11.54
N PHE A 146 -2.81 -17.62 -12.20
CA PHE A 146 -3.75 -18.57 -11.57
C PHE A 146 -3.05 -19.69 -10.79
N GLY A 147 -1.71 -19.63 -10.64
CA GLY A 147 -0.96 -20.60 -9.84
C GLY A 147 -0.87 -22.00 -10.46
N TRP A 148 -1.11 -22.14 -11.76
CA TRP A 148 -0.99 -23.44 -12.46
C TRP A 148 0.46 -23.75 -12.85
N ALA A 149 1.35 -22.75 -12.79
CA ALA A 149 2.75 -22.82 -13.19
C ALA A 149 3.68 -23.40 -12.10
N TYR A 150 3.45 -24.63 -11.63
CA TYR A 150 4.43 -25.30 -10.76
C TYR A 150 5.57 -25.92 -11.60
N LEU A 151 6.73 -25.23 -11.65
CA LEU A 151 8.03 -25.73 -12.14
C LEU A 151 8.01 -26.46 -13.51
N ALA A 152 7.61 -25.74 -14.57
CA ALA A 152 7.84 -26.11 -15.98
C ALA A 152 7.38 -27.52 -16.41
N LYS A 153 6.22 -27.98 -15.92
CA LYS A 153 5.60 -29.24 -16.36
C LYS A 153 4.27 -29.09 -17.10
N ALA A 154 3.68 -27.91 -17.15
CA ALA A 154 2.51 -27.63 -17.98
C ALA A 154 2.92 -27.29 -19.41
N TYR A 155 2.12 -27.68 -20.40
CA TYR A 155 2.40 -27.43 -21.82
C TYR A 155 1.20 -26.76 -22.48
N ILE A 156 1.43 -25.60 -23.12
CA ILE A 156 0.42 -24.87 -23.88
C ILE A 156 0.92 -24.73 -25.30
N THR A 157 0.25 -25.38 -26.25
CA THR A 157 0.66 -25.33 -27.67
C THR A 157 -0.47 -24.82 -28.54
N VAL A 158 -0.11 -24.17 -29.65
CA VAL A 158 -1.09 -23.69 -30.63
C VAL A 158 -0.60 -23.88 -32.06
N ARG A 159 -1.49 -24.39 -32.93
CA ARG A 159 -1.27 -24.50 -34.37
C ARG A 159 -1.55 -23.16 -35.05
N VAL A 160 -0.54 -22.63 -35.75
CA VAL A 160 -0.58 -21.33 -36.42
C VAL A 160 -1.45 -21.38 -37.68
N THR A 161 -1.12 -22.27 -38.62
CA THR A 161 -1.85 -22.47 -39.88
C THR A 161 -2.20 -23.94 -40.08
N LYS A 162 -3.35 -24.23 -40.71
CA LYS A 162 -3.80 -25.61 -41.01
C LYS A 162 -3.08 -26.26 -42.18
N GLU A 163 -2.42 -25.47 -43.03
CA GLU A 163 -1.80 -25.94 -44.27
C GLU A 163 -0.35 -26.42 -44.08
N GLN A 164 0.35 -25.91 -43.06
CA GLN A 164 1.77 -26.21 -42.80
C GLN A 164 2.01 -26.93 -41.46
N ASP A 165 0.96 -27.13 -40.65
CA ASP A 165 1.01 -27.74 -39.31
C ASP A 165 2.14 -27.21 -38.41
N HIS A 166 2.44 -25.91 -38.52
CA HIS A 166 3.37 -25.23 -37.63
C HIS A 166 2.74 -24.97 -36.27
N ILE A 167 3.47 -25.30 -35.20
CA ILE A 167 3.01 -25.24 -33.81
C ILE A 167 3.92 -24.34 -32.99
N LEU A 168 3.33 -23.43 -32.20
CA LEU A 168 4.06 -22.57 -31.27
C LEU A 168 4.06 -23.19 -29.87
N ILE A 169 5.20 -23.09 -29.19
CA ILE A 169 5.42 -23.58 -27.83
C ILE A 169 6.46 -22.72 -27.11
N MET A 170 6.38 -22.66 -25.78
CA MET A 170 7.45 -22.07 -24.95
C MET A 170 8.63 -23.04 -24.83
N PRO A 171 9.88 -22.60 -24.98
CA PRO A 171 11.05 -23.46 -24.77
C PRO A 171 11.20 -23.84 -23.29
N ARG A 172 11.89 -24.95 -23.04
CA ARG A 172 12.21 -25.39 -21.68
C ARG A 172 13.23 -24.43 -21.04
N GLY A 173 12.96 -24.06 -19.79
CA GLY A 173 13.85 -23.20 -18.99
C GLY A 173 13.40 -21.75 -18.86
N LEU A 174 12.38 -21.31 -19.61
CA LEU A 174 11.67 -20.05 -19.32
C LEU A 174 10.61 -20.28 -18.26
N SER A 175 10.48 -19.31 -17.36
CA SER A 175 9.30 -19.23 -16.50
C SER A 175 8.07 -18.82 -17.32
N PHE A 176 6.89 -19.26 -16.89
CA PHE A 176 5.63 -18.79 -17.49
C PHE A 176 5.46 -17.28 -17.31
N SER A 177 6.03 -16.73 -16.22
CA SER A 177 6.18 -15.30 -15.95
C SER A 177 7.23 -14.59 -16.81
N GLU A 178 7.83 -15.24 -17.80
CA GLU A 178 8.75 -14.63 -18.76
C GLU A 178 8.23 -14.73 -20.20
N ALA A 179 7.06 -15.36 -20.40
CA ALA A 179 6.45 -15.53 -21.72
C ALA A 179 6.27 -14.19 -22.43
N SER A 180 6.74 -14.09 -23.66
CA SER A 180 6.51 -12.97 -24.57
C SER A 180 6.28 -13.48 -25.99
N ALA A 181 5.75 -12.65 -26.87
CA ALA A 181 5.42 -13.08 -28.23
C ALA A 181 6.68 -13.39 -29.05
N SER A 182 7.81 -12.73 -28.77
CA SER A 182 9.08 -12.96 -29.46
C SER A 182 9.81 -14.23 -28.99
N ASN A 183 9.67 -14.63 -27.73
CA ASN A 183 10.43 -15.75 -27.16
C ASN A 183 9.76 -17.14 -27.32
N LEU A 184 8.64 -17.20 -28.03
CA LEU A 184 8.00 -18.46 -28.43
C LEU A 184 8.72 -19.10 -29.62
N VAL A 185 8.87 -20.42 -29.57
CA VAL A 185 9.51 -21.23 -30.60
C VAL A 185 8.46 -21.86 -31.50
N LYS A 186 8.72 -21.90 -32.82
CA LYS A 186 7.87 -22.52 -33.83
C LYS A 186 8.45 -23.86 -34.26
N LEU A 187 7.66 -24.91 -34.14
CA LEU A 187 7.99 -26.29 -34.50
C LEU A 187 7.17 -26.77 -35.69
N ASN A 188 7.66 -27.79 -36.39
CA ASN A 188 6.84 -28.63 -37.25
C ASN A 188 6.14 -29.73 -36.41
N ILE A 189 5.23 -30.49 -37.04
CA ILE A 189 4.47 -31.55 -36.34
C ILE A 189 5.34 -32.69 -35.79
N ILE A 190 6.56 -32.85 -36.30
CA ILE A 190 7.54 -33.87 -35.88
C ILE A 190 8.37 -33.37 -34.68
N GLY A 191 8.27 -32.07 -34.33
CA GLY A 191 8.96 -31.46 -33.20
C GLY A 191 10.29 -30.79 -33.55
N GLU A 192 10.63 -30.65 -34.84
CA GLU A 192 11.83 -29.94 -35.29
C GLU A 192 11.59 -28.43 -35.31
N VAL A 193 12.63 -27.65 -34.99
CA VAL A 193 12.55 -26.18 -34.96
C VAL A 193 12.52 -25.60 -36.36
N VAL A 194 11.44 -24.90 -36.67
CA VAL A 194 11.28 -24.10 -37.89
C VAL A 194 11.74 -22.66 -37.65
N GLU A 195 11.42 -22.10 -36.48
CA GLU A 195 11.85 -20.74 -36.09
C GLU A 195 12.11 -20.68 -34.58
N GLN A 196 13.30 -20.23 -34.21
CA GLN A 196 13.79 -20.23 -32.83
C GLN A 196 13.23 -19.05 -31.99
N GLY A 197 12.61 -18.04 -32.60
CA GLY A 197 12.20 -16.82 -31.91
C GLY A 197 13.40 -16.02 -31.39
N SER A 198 13.23 -15.27 -30.31
CA SER A 198 14.28 -14.43 -29.69
C SER A 198 15.09 -15.13 -28.58
N THR A 199 14.96 -16.45 -28.45
CA THR A 199 15.52 -17.23 -27.32
C THR A 199 16.51 -18.29 -27.79
N ASN A 200 17.55 -18.56 -27.01
CA ASN A 200 18.53 -19.63 -27.31
C ASN A 200 18.21 -20.95 -26.59
N LEU A 201 17.04 -21.04 -25.95
CA LEU A 201 16.64 -22.20 -25.16
C LEU A 201 16.06 -23.32 -26.03
N GLN A 202 16.23 -24.56 -25.58
CA GLN A 202 15.78 -25.75 -26.29
C GLN A 202 14.35 -26.13 -25.89
N ILE A 203 13.68 -26.84 -26.78
CA ILE A 203 12.34 -27.40 -26.59
C ILE A 203 12.46 -28.77 -25.93
N ASP A 204 11.39 -29.18 -25.25
CA ASP A 204 11.27 -30.52 -24.68
C ASP A 204 10.51 -31.45 -25.64
N PRO A 205 11.17 -32.41 -26.30
CA PRO A 205 10.48 -33.36 -27.17
C PRO A 205 9.49 -34.24 -26.41
N SER A 206 9.80 -34.59 -25.16
CA SER A 206 9.01 -35.52 -24.34
C SER A 206 7.67 -34.92 -23.92
N GLY A 207 7.68 -33.67 -23.45
CA GLY A 207 6.46 -32.91 -23.15
C GLY A 207 5.63 -32.55 -24.38
N PHE A 208 6.27 -32.40 -25.55
CA PHE A 208 5.57 -32.09 -26.80
C PHE A 208 4.91 -33.31 -27.46
N SER A 209 5.48 -34.52 -27.29
CA SER A 209 5.00 -35.76 -27.95
C SER A 209 3.48 -35.98 -27.82
N PRO A 210 2.84 -35.83 -26.63
CA PRO A 210 1.38 -35.97 -26.51
C PRO A 210 0.58 -34.94 -27.32
N HIS A 211 1.06 -33.69 -27.40
CA HIS A 211 0.40 -32.65 -28.18
C HIS A 211 0.54 -32.92 -29.68
N ALA A 212 1.70 -33.39 -30.13
CA ALA A 212 1.93 -33.78 -31.52
C ALA A 212 1.00 -34.91 -31.97
N ALA A 213 0.83 -35.96 -31.13
CA ALA A 213 -0.10 -37.06 -31.39
C ALA A 213 -1.57 -36.58 -31.49
N ILE A 214 -1.98 -35.65 -30.62
CA ILE A 214 -3.32 -35.05 -30.66
C ILE A 214 -3.52 -34.24 -31.95
N TYR A 215 -2.55 -33.40 -32.32
CA TYR A 215 -2.63 -32.62 -33.55
C TYR A 215 -2.70 -33.50 -34.81
N ALA A 216 -1.97 -34.61 -34.84
CA ALA A 216 -2.02 -35.56 -35.95
C ALA A 216 -3.37 -36.29 -36.07
N THR A 217 -4.04 -36.56 -34.93
CA THR A 217 -5.30 -37.32 -34.87
C THR A 217 -6.55 -36.44 -34.97
N ARG A 218 -6.46 -35.17 -34.54
CA ARG A 218 -7.55 -34.18 -34.54
C ARG A 218 -7.18 -32.92 -35.33
N PRO A 219 -7.40 -32.91 -36.67
CA PRO A 219 -7.11 -31.75 -37.51
C PRO A 219 -7.92 -30.49 -37.20
N ASP A 220 -9.05 -30.64 -36.50
CA ASP A 220 -9.91 -29.55 -36.03
C ASP A 220 -9.32 -28.78 -34.84
N VAL A 221 -8.48 -29.43 -34.03
CA VAL A 221 -7.87 -28.83 -32.83
C VAL A 221 -6.76 -27.86 -33.21
N ARG A 222 -6.84 -26.64 -32.68
CA ARG A 222 -5.83 -25.59 -32.85
C ARG A 222 -5.05 -25.29 -31.59
N CYS A 223 -5.57 -25.54 -30.41
CA CYS A 223 -4.86 -25.33 -29.16
C CYS A 223 -5.06 -26.51 -28.22
N ALA A 224 -4.00 -26.90 -27.53
CA ALA A 224 -4.01 -27.92 -26.49
C ALA A 224 -3.30 -27.38 -25.24
N ILE A 225 -3.97 -27.47 -24.09
CA ILE A 225 -3.47 -27.03 -22.78
C ILE A 225 -3.41 -28.24 -21.86
N HIS A 226 -2.22 -28.53 -21.32
CA HIS A 226 -1.97 -29.67 -20.45
C HIS A 226 -1.45 -29.19 -19.10
N ILE A 227 -2.17 -29.55 -18.02
CA ILE A 227 -1.82 -29.14 -16.66
C ILE A 227 -1.68 -30.34 -15.71
N HIS A 228 -0.88 -30.14 -14.66
CA HIS A 228 -0.57 -31.10 -13.61
C HIS A 228 -0.74 -30.49 -12.22
N THR A 229 -1.73 -29.62 -12.04
CA THR A 229 -2.03 -29.06 -10.72
C THR A 229 -2.33 -30.20 -9.73
N PRO A 230 -2.10 -30.01 -8.42
CA PRO A 230 -2.37 -31.05 -7.42
C PRO A 230 -3.78 -31.62 -7.52
N ALA A 231 -4.78 -30.77 -7.79
CA ALA A 231 -6.17 -31.20 -7.96
C ALA A 231 -6.38 -32.02 -9.25
N ALA A 232 -5.87 -31.55 -10.40
CA ALA A 232 -6.00 -32.26 -11.66
C ALA A 232 -5.26 -33.61 -11.65
N ALA A 233 -4.07 -33.66 -11.04
CA ALA A 233 -3.29 -34.88 -10.86
C ALA A 233 -3.98 -35.86 -9.88
N ALA A 234 -4.56 -35.34 -8.78
CA ALA A 234 -5.31 -36.17 -7.84
C ALA A 234 -6.52 -36.81 -8.55
N VAL A 235 -7.36 -36.03 -9.23
CA VAL A 235 -8.54 -36.54 -9.92
C VAL A 235 -8.19 -37.49 -11.07
N SER A 236 -7.14 -37.21 -11.84
CA SER A 236 -6.70 -38.12 -12.92
C SER A 236 -6.21 -39.49 -12.40
N SER A 237 -5.77 -39.57 -11.15
CA SER A 237 -5.41 -40.83 -10.48
C SER A 237 -6.61 -41.57 -9.86
N MET A 238 -7.76 -40.91 -9.70
CA MET A 238 -8.95 -41.52 -9.10
C MET A 238 -9.63 -42.46 -10.09
N LYS A 239 -10.04 -43.66 -9.63
CA LYS A 239 -10.81 -44.61 -10.46
C LYS A 239 -12.08 -43.98 -11.04
N CYS A 240 -12.76 -43.14 -10.26
CA CYS A 240 -13.99 -42.46 -10.66
C CYS A 240 -13.81 -41.34 -11.71
N GLY A 241 -12.59 -40.85 -11.97
CA GLY A 241 -12.38 -39.73 -12.88
C GLY A 241 -13.07 -38.45 -12.41
N ILE A 242 -13.45 -37.58 -13.34
CA ILE A 242 -14.20 -36.35 -13.07
C ILE A 242 -15.67 -36.71 -12.82
N LEU A 243 -16.18 -36.31 -11.64
CA LEU A 243 -17.53 -36.57 -11.18
C LEU A 243 -18.47 -35.38 -11.50
N PRO A 244 -19.74 -35.63 -11.84
CA PRO A 244 -20.72 -34.59 -12.13
C PRO A 244 -21.31 -33.99 -10.83
N ILE A 245 -20.49 -33.34 -10.02
CA ILE A 245 -20.91 -32.79 -8.71
C ILE A 245 -20.95 -31.26 -8.68
N SER A 246 -20.56 -30.60 -9.76
CA SER A 246 -20.55 -29.14 -9.89
C SER A 246 -21.02 -28.72 -11.28
N GLN A 247 -21.38 -27.44 -11.42
CA GLN A 247 -21.78 -26.88 -12.71
C GLN A 247 -20.62 -26.93 -13.71
N GLU A 248 -19.40 -26.68 -13.27
CA GLU A 248 -18.18 -26.70 -14.07
C GLU A 248 -17.93 -28.09 -14.66
N ALA A 249 -18.13 -29.14 -13.86
CA ALA A 249 -18.02 -30.53 -14.33
C ALA A 249 -19.04 -30.83 -15.45
N LEU A 250 -20.24 -30.25 -15.40
CA LEU A 250 -21.26 -30.41 -16.44
C LEU A 250 -20.92 -29.64 -17.73
N LEU A 251 -20.19 -28.52 -17.63
CA LEU A 251 -19.78 -27.71 -18.79
C LEU A 251 -18.72 -28.42 -19.66
N LEU A 252 -18.04 -29.43 -19.14
CA LEU A 252 -16.96 -30.14 -19.85
C LEU A 252 -17.47 -31.01 -21.01
N GLY A 253 -18.74 -31.42 -20.98
CA GLY A 253 -19.32 -32.31 -22.00
C GLY A 253 -18.68 -33.70 -21.99
N ASP A 254 -18.30 -34.20 -23.17
CA ASP A 254 -17.65 -35.51 -23.31
C ASP A 254 -16.19 -35.45 -22.82
N VAL A 255 -15.90 -36.18 -21.74
CA VAL A 255 -14.55 -36.34 -21.18
C VAL A 255 -14.00 -37.71 -21.59
N ALA A 256 -12.88 -37.71 -22.30
CA ALA A 256 -12.15 -38.92 -22.68
C ALA A 256 -11.14 -39.33 -21.60
N TYR A 257 -10.88 -40.64 -21.46
CA TYR A 257 -9.93 -41.18 -20.48
C TYR A 257 -8.94 -42.11 -21.15
N TYR A 258 -7.65 -41.82 -21.03
CA TYR A 258 -6.58 -42.62 -21.61
C TYR A 258 -5.59 -43.09 -20.53
N ASN A 259 -5.20 -44.37 -20.58
CA ASN A 259 -4.25 -44.96 -19.65
C ASN A 259 -2.82 -44.70 -20.13
N TYR A 260 -2.32 -43.50 -19.86
CA TYR A 260 -1.01 -43.06 -20.32
C TYR A 260 0.14 -43.85 -19.70
N GLN A 261 1.03 -44.42 -20.53
CA GLN A 261 2.16 -45.25 -20.10
C GLN A 261 3.52 -44.54 -20.16
N GLY A 262 3.54 -43.24 -20.51
CA GLY A 262 4.76 -42.40 -20.45
C GLY A 262 5.36 -42.04 -21.82
N SER A 263 4.91 -42.64 -22.91
CA SER A 263 5.22 -42.20 -24.29
C SER A 263 3.97 -42.33 -25.17
N LEU A 264 4.00 -41.67 -26.34
CA LEU A 264 3.02 -41.78 -27.43
C LEU A 264 3.76 -41.84 -28.79
N ASP A 265 4.99 -42.34 -28.78
CA ASP A 265 5.85 -42.37 -29.96
C ASP A 265 5.50 -43.56 -30.89
N GLU A 266 4.90 -44.62 -30.33
CA GLU A 266 4.51 -45.81 -31.07
C GLU A 266 3.19 -45.60 -31.84
N GLN A 267 3.12 -46.14 -33.06
CA GLN A 267 1.95 -46.00 -33.93
C GLN A 267 0.69 -46.66 -33.34
N GLU A 268 0.86 -47.74 -32.58
CA GLU A 268 -0.24 -48.47 -31.93
C GLU A 268 -0.90 -47.62 -30.83
N GLU A 269 -0.09 -46.97 -29.98
CA GLU A 269 -0.58 -46.07 -28.92
C GLU A 269 -1.31 -44.85 -29.50
N ARG A 270 -0.84 -44.31 -30.63
CA ARG A 270 -1.52 -43.21 -31.34
C ARG A 270 -2.88 -43.61 -31.89
N ILE A 271 -3.00 -44.82 -32.43
CA ILE A 271 -4.28 -45.36 -32.91
C ILE A 271 -5.24 -45.57 -31.75
N GLU A 272 -4.76 -46.04 -30.59
CA GLU A 272 -5.57 -46.19 -29.39
C GLU A 272 -6.04 -44.85 -28.83
N LEU A 273 -5.13 -43.86 -28.76
CA LEU A 273 -5.47 -42.49 -28.37
C LEU A 273 -6.55 -41.89 -29.29
N GLN A 274 -6.44 -42.10 -30.60
CA GLN A 274 -7.44 -41.65 -31.58
C GLN A 274 -8.82 -42.28 -31.32
N LYS A 275 -8.87 -43.58 -31.00
CA LYS A 275 -10.13 -44.27 -30.69
C LYS A 275 -10.78 -43.72 -29.42
N VAL A 276 -9.97 -43.42 -28.40
CA VAL A 276 -10.44 -42.93 -27.09
C VAL A 276 -10.90 -41.47 -27.15
N LEU A 277 -10.15 -40.61 -27.84
CA LEU A 277 -10.45 -39.18 -27.90
C LEU A 277 -11.73 -38.88 -28.70
N GLY A 278 -12.01 -39.69 -29.72
CA GLY A 278 -13.19 -39.53 -30.57
C GLY A 278 -13.24 -38.17 -31.29
N ALA A 279 -14.39 -37.91 -31.92
CA ALA A 279 -14.58 -36.69 -32.73
C ALA A 279 -15.07 -35.47 -31.92
N SER A 280 -15.69 -35.68 -30.75
CA SER A 280 -16.37 -34.61 -29.99
C SER A 280 -15.69 -34.21 -28.68
N ALA A 281 -14.86 -35.06 -28.07
CA ALA A 281 -14.31 -34.77 -26.75
C ALA A 281 -13.36 -33.56 -26.80
N LYS A 282 -13.55 -32.65 -25.85
CA LYS A 282 -12.74 -31.44 -25.65
C LYS A 282 -11.82 -31.56 -24.43
N VAL A 283 -12.07 -32.53 -23.55
CA VAL A 283 -11.25 -32.80 -22.36
C VAL A 283 -10.75 -34.24 -22.40
N LEU A 284 -9.46 -34.43 -22.16
CA LEU A 284 -8.79 -35.73 -22.09
C LEU A 284 -8.08 -35.87 -20.74
N VAL A 285 -8.48 -36.85 -19.95
CA VAL A 285 -7.81 -37.21 -18.70
C VAL A 285 -6.77 -38.28 -19.01
N LEU A 286 -5.49 -37.92 -18.85
CA LEU A 286 -4.39 -38.88 -18.86
C LEU A 286 -4.25 -39.46 -17.46
N ARG A 287 -4.67 -40.72 -17.29
CA ARG A 287 -4.73 -41.39 -15.98
C ARG A 287 -3.36 -41.39 -15.33
N ASN A 288 -3.31 -41.04 -14.04
CA ASN A 288 -2.10 -40.91 -13.23
C ASN A 288 -1.08 -39.87 -13.72
N HIS A 289 -1.47 -38.96 -14.62
CA HIS A 289 -0.55 -37.97 -15.19
C HIS A 289 -1.09 -36.55 -15.08
N GLY A 290 -2.24 -36.26 -15.68
CA GLY A 290 -2.75 -34.89 -15.79
C GLY A 290 -3.99 -34.81 -16.66
N VAL A 291 -4.41 -33.58 -16.98
CA VAL A 291 -5.59 -33.34 -17.81
C VAL A 291 -5.26 -32.38 -18.94
N LEU A 292 -5.75 -32.70 -20.14
CA LEU A 292 -5.65 -31.87 -21.33
C LEU A 292 -7.02 -31.30 -21.71
N ALA A 293 -7.03 -30.05 -22.14
CA ALA A 293 -8.16 -29.42 -22.81
C ALA A 293 -7.79 -29.03 -24.24
N LEU A 294 -8.73 -29.25 -25.16
CA LEU A 294 -8.60 -29.05 -26.59
C LEU A 294 -9.59 -28.00 -27.08
N GLY A 295 -9.14 -27.12 -27.96
CA GLY A 295 -9.99 -26.10 -28.57
C GLY A 295 -9.69 -25.89 -30.05
N GLU A 296 -10.72 -25.52 -30.81
CA GLU A 296 -10.62 -25.00 -32.18
C GLU A 296 -10.09 -23.55 -32.18
N SER A 297 -10.05 -22.92 -30.99
CA SER A 297 -9.39 -21.65 -30.70
C SER A 297 -8.64 -21.72 -29.37
N LEU A 298 -7.76 -20.75 -29.11
CA LEU A 298 -7.08 -20.63 -27.82
C LEU A 298 -8.09 -20.34 -26.71
N GLU A 299 -9.03 -19.46 -26.99
CA GLU A 299 -10.09 -19.02 -26.07
C GLU A 299 -10.95 -20.21 -25.61
N GLU A 300 -11.35 -21.07 -26.53
CA GLU A 300 -12.11 -22.28 -26.23
C GLU A 300 -11.30 -23.29 -25.39
N ALA A 301 -10.02 -23.52 -25.73
CA ALA A 301 -9.16 -24.41 -24.95
C ALA A 301 -8.97 -23.89 -23.51
N PHE A 302 -8.82 -22.56 -23.35
CA PHE A 302 -8.74 -21.92 -22.04
C PHE A 302 -10.04 -22.09 -21.24
N HIS A 303 -11.19 -21.90 -21.89
CA HIS A 303 -12.49 -22.08 -21.26
C HIS A 303 -12.63 -23.49 -20.67
N TYR A 304 -12.29 -24.53 -21.44
CA TYR A 304 -12.35 -25.89 -20.95
C TYR A 304 -11.34 -26.18 -19.84
N ILE A 305 -10.07 -25.76 -19.97
CA ILE A 305 -9.08 -26.07 -18.92
C ILE A 305 -9.38 -25.36 -17.60
N PHE A 306 -9.92 -24.14 -17.66
CA PHE A 306 -10.31 -23.37 -16.49
C PHE A 306 -11.44 -24.08 -15.73
N ASN A 307 -12.46 -24.55 -16.45
CA ASN A 307 -13.57 -25.30 -15.84
C ASN A 307 -13.12 -26.69 -15.35
N VAL A 308 -12.22 -27.37 -16.05
CA VAL A 308 -11.62 -28.64 -15.59
C VAL A 308 -10.92 -28.45 -14.25
N GLN A 309 -10.09 -27.40 -14.14
CA GLN A 309 -9.36 -27.12 -12.92
C GLN A 309 -10.30 -26.90 -11.74
N LEU A 310 -11.32 -26.07 -11.92
CA LEU A 310 -12.30 -25.77 -10.87
C LEU A 310 -13.13 -27.01 -10.50
N ALA A 311 -13.55 -27.81 -11.50
CA ALA A 311 -14.23 -29.08 -11.25
C ALA A 311 -13.36 -30.06 -10.44
N CYS A 312 -12.06 -30.15 -10.74
CA CYS A 312 -11.13 -31.00 -10.00
C CYS A 312 -10.93 -30.51 -8.56
N GLU A 313 -10.81 -29.21 -8.33
CA GLU A 313 -10.70 -28.63 -6.99
C GLU A 313 -11.94 -28.91 -6.15
N VAL A 314 -13.12 -28.62 -6.71
CA VAL A 314 -14.41 -28.92 -6.05
C VAL A 314 -14.50 -30.40 -5.70
N GLN A 315 -14.12 -31.30 -6.61
CA GLN A 315 -14.13 -32.73 -6.34
C GLN A 315 -13.17 -33.17 -5.23
N VAL A 316 -11.93 -32.67 -5.21
CA VAL A 316 -10.96 -33.02 -4.15
C VAL A 316 -11.46 -32.52 -2.80
N HIS A 317 -11.96 -31.29 -2.72
CA HIS A 317 -12.51 -30.73 -1.49
C HIS A 317 -13.78 -31.45 -1.03
N ALA A 318 -14.70 -31.75 -1.95
CA ALA A 318 -15.93 -32.46 -1.64
C ALA A 318 -15.64 -33.89 -1.15
N LEU A 319 -14.71 -34.61 -1.78
CA LEU A 319 -14.32 -35.95 -1.35
C LEU A 319 -13.62 -35.94 0.02
N ALA A 320 -12.80 -34.93 0.30
CA ALA A 320 -12.15 -34.76 1.59
C ALA A 320 -13.18 -34.51 2.71
N GLY A 321 -14.22 -33.71 2.45
CA GLY A 321 -15.28 -33.42 3.42
C GLY A 321 -16.32 -34.54 3.58
N ALA A 322 -16.66 -35.24 2.50
CA ALA A 322 -17.72 -36.25 2.49
C ALA A 322 -17.24 -37.67 2.86
N GLY A 323 -15.93 -37.92 2.91
CA GLY A 323 -15.36 -39.22 3.29
C GLY A 323 -15.50 -40.32 2.22
N GLY A 324 -15.85 -39.96 0.98
CA GLY A 324 -15.90 -40.87 -0.16
C GLY A 324 -16.99 -40.52 -1.18
N VAL A 325 -16.89 -41.11 -2.38
CA VAL A 325 -17.79 -40.84 -3.51
C VAL A 325 -19.26 -41.18 -3.19
N ASN A 326 -19.49 -42.22 -2.38
CA ASN A 326 -20.84 -42.70 -2.04
C ASN A 326 -21.66 -41.69 -1.23
N ASN A 327 -21.01 -40.70 -0.62
CA ASN A 327 -21.65 -39.65 0.18
C ASN A 327 -21.85 -38.35 -0.61
N LEU A 328 -21.52 -38.36 -1.91
CA LEU A 328 -21.71 -37.22 -2.80
C LEU A 328 -23.02 -37.35 -3.58
N LEU A 329 -23.72 -36.22 -3.72
CA LEU A 329 -24.85 -36.10 -4.64
C LEU A 329 -24.32 -35.95 -6.06
N LEU A 330 -24.45 -37.00 -6.87
CA LEU A 330 -24.09 -36.98 -8.28
C LEU A 330 -25.26 -36.42 -9.10
N LEU A 331 -24.99 -35.43 -9.93
CA LEU A 331 -25.97 -34.90 -10.88
C LEU A 331 -26.18 -35.91 -12.02
N ASP A 332 -27.43 -36.03 -12.46
CA ASP A 332 -27.79 -36.88 -13.59
C ASP A 332 -27.28 -36.26 -14.90
N LEU A 333 -26.14 -36.78 -15.38
CA LEU A 333 -25.49 -36.33 -16.61
C LEU A 333 -26.43 -36.40 -17.81
N GLU A 334 -27.22 -37.46 -17.99
CA GLU A 334 -28.08 -37.60 -19.17
C GLU A 334 -29.23 -36.58 -19.16
N LYS A 335 -29.72 -36.23 -17.95
CA LYS A 335 -30.78 -35.21 -17.80
C LYS A 335 -30.26 -33.79 -18.01
N PHE A 336 -29.10 -33.45 -17.46
CA PHE A 336 -28.61 -32.06 -17.45
C PHE A 336 -27.73 -31.72 -18.65
N LYS A 337 -27.01 -32.70 -19.22
CA LYS A 337 -26.10 -32.50 -20.37
C LYS A 337 -26.73 -31.76 -21.55
N PRO A 338 -27.96 -32.02 -22.00
CA PRO A 338 -28.55 -31.28 -23.12
C PRO A 338 -28.73 -29.79 -22.83
N THR A 339 -29.08 -29.43 -21.59
CA THR A 339 -29.34 -28.04 -21.20
C THR A 339 -28.04 -27.30 -20.97
N THR A 340 -27.11 -27.89 -20.22
CA THR A 340 -25.81 -27.27 -19.89
C THR A 340 -24.91 -27.17 -21.11
N TYR A 341 -24.90 -28.18 -22.00
CA TYR A 341 -24.12 -28.16 -23.23
C TYR A 341 -24.65 -27.13 -24.23
N CYS A 342 -25.98 -26.98 -24.38
CA CYS A 342 -26.55 -25.93 -25.23
C CYS A 342 -26.15 -24.52 -24.76
N VAL A 343 -26.11 -24.28 -23.45
CA VAL A 343 -25.71 -22.99 -22.88
C VAL A 343 -24.20 -22.77 -23.01
N ALA A 344 -23.38 -23.79 -22.75
CA ALA A 344 -21.92 -23.73 -22.90
C ALA A 344 -21.50 -23.48 -24.37
N ALA A 345 -22.17 -24.15 -25.31
CA ALA A 345 -21.89 -24.05 -26.74
C ALA A 345 -22.42 -22.76 -27.39
N ALA A 346 -23.30 -22.01 -26.72
CA ALA A 346 -23.91 -20.79 -27.27
C ALA A 346 -22.95 -19.59 -27.37
N GLY A 347 -21.80 -19.63 -26.68
CA GLY A 347 -20.84 -18.52 -26.62
C GLY A 347 -21.34 -17.33 -25.78
N GLY A 348 -20.46 -16.74 -24.95
CA GLY A 348 -20.82 -15.60 -24.08
C GLY A 348 -21.78 -15.93 -22.92
N GLY A 349 -21.80 -17.18 -22.44
CA GLY A 349 -22.57 -17.59 -21.27
C GLY A 349 -24.10 -17.50 -21.42
N GLY A 350 -24.62 -17.45 -22.66
CA GLY A 350 -26.05 -17.26 -22.93
C GLY A 350 -26.51 -15.79 -22.93
N VAL A 351 -25.60 -14.83 -22.76
CA VAL A 351 -25.90 -13.40 -22.73
C VAL A 351 -25.72 -12.79 -24.12
N ASN A 352 -26.79 -12.76 -24.90
CA ASN A 352 -26.83 -11.96 -26.14
C ASN A 352 -26.95 -10.47 -25.78
N MET A 353 -25.82 -9.80 -25.61
CA MET A 353 -25.78 -8.34 -25.57
C MET A 353 -26.17 -7.82 -26.96
N GLU A 354 -27.25 -7.02 -27.07
CA GLU A 354 -27.72 -6.43 -28.33
C GLU A 354 -26.56 -5.80 -29.13
N GLY A 355 -26.25 -6.36 -30.30
CA GLY A 355 -25.21 -5.91 -31.22
C GLY A 355 -24.87 -6.94 -32.31
N ASP A 356 -24.37 -6.49 -33.46
CA ASP A 356 -24.17 -7.27 -34.71
C ASP A 356 -23.16 -8.45 -34.64
N HIS A 357 -22.59 -8.78 -33.47
CA HIS A 357 -21.49 -9.76 -33.36
C HIS A 357 -21.77 -10.86 -32.34
N LYS A 358 -21.81 -12.12 -32.83
CA LYS A 358 -22.00 -13.33 -32.02
C LYS A 358 -20.68 -13.81 -31.42
N TRP A 359 -20.63 -14.02 -30.10
CA TRP A 359 -19.47 -14.57 -29.39
C TRP A 359 -19.36 -16.08 -29.61
N LYS A 360 -18.14 -16.60 -29.77
CA LYS A 360 -17.86 -18.04 -29.70
C LYS A 360 -17.46 -18.44 -28.28
N VAL A 361 -17.39 -19.74 -28.03
CA VAL A 361 -17.05 -20.31 -26.71
C VAL A 361 -15.72 -19.75 -26.19
N GLY A 362 -15.73 -19.20 -24.98
CA GLY A 362 -14.55 -18.66 -24.29
C GLY A 362 -14.09 -17.26 -24.75
N GLU A 363 -14.58 -16.72 -25.87
CA GLU A 363 -14.05 -15.46 -26.42
C GLU A 363 -14.37 -14.24 -25.55
N LEU A 364 -15.54 -14.22 -24.90
CA LEU A 364 -15.96 -13.11 -24.05
C LEU A 364 -15.12 -13.06 -22.76
N GLU A 365 -14.98 -14.22 -22.12
CA GLU A 365 -14.19 -14.41 -20.91
C GLU A 365 -12.72 -14.09 -21.19
N PHE A 366 -12.18 -14.61 -22.30
CA PHE A 366 -10.80 -14.35 -22.68
C PHE A 366 -10.55 -12.86 -22.97
N GLU A 367 -11.42 -12.17 -23.69
CA GLU A 367 -11.30 -10.71 -23.90
C GLU A 367 -11.30 -9.94 -22.57
N SER A 368 -12.09 -10.38 -21.58
CA SER A 368 -12.10 -9.77 -20.24
C SER A 368 -10.76 -9.96 -19.51
N LEU A 369 -10.14 -11.13 -19.65
CA LEU A 369 -8.82 -11.43 -19.07
C LEU A 369 -7.71 -10.65 -19.75
N MET A 370 -7.81 -10.39 -21.07
CA MET A 370 -6.85 -9.52 -21.77
C MET A 370 -6.91 -8.09 -21.24
N ARG A 371 -8.12 -7.57 -20.93
CA ARG A 371 -8.27 -6.25 -20.27
C ARG A 371 -7.60 -6.23 -18.91
N MET A 372 -7.75 -7.30 -18.12
CA MET A 372 -7.06 -7.44 -16.85
C MET A 372 -5.54 -7.39 -17.03
N LEU A 373 -4.98 -8.17 -17.95
CA LEU A 373 -3.53 -8.18 -18.23
C LEU A 373 -3.02 -6.82 -18.73
N ASP A 374 -3.75 -6.14 -19.62
CA ASP A 374 -3.37 -4.81 -20.09
C ASP A 374 -3.42 -3.76 -18.97
N ASN A 375 -4.42 -3.83 -18.09
CA ASN A 375 -4.52 -2.95 -16.90
C ASN A 375 -3.39 -3.19 -15.90
N LEU A 376 -2.87 -4.44 -15.84
CA LEU A 376 -1.69 -4.80 -15.05
C LEU A 376 -0.36 -4.44 -15.75
N GLY A 377 -0.41 -3.85 -16.94
CA GLY A 377 0.75 -3.34 -17.66
C GLY A 377 1.45 -4.34 -18.60
N TYR A 378 0.89 -5.54 -18.81
CA TYR A 378 1.52 -6.59 -19.64
C TYR A 378 1.50 -6.30 -21.15
N ARG A 379 0.71 -5.32 -21.63
CA ARG A 379 0.62 -4.94 -23.05
C ARG A 379 0.49 -6.15 -23.97
N THR A 380 -0.61 -6.87 -23.82
CA THR A 380 -0.97 -8.10 -24.55
C THR A 380 -0.96 -7.91 -26.07
N GLY A 381 -1.23 -6.71 -26.58
CA GLY A 381 -1.44 -6.49 -28.01
C GLY A 381 -2.74 -7.10 -28.52
N TYR A 382 -3.69 -7.42 -27.63
CA TYR A 382 -4.98 -7.98 -27.98
C TYR A 382 -5.90 -6.91 -28.62
N ALA A 383 -6.57 -7.28 -29.71
CA ALA A 383 -7.53 -6.42 -30.38
C ALA A 383 -8.94 -6.64 -29.78
N TYR A 384 -9.42 -5.68 -29.00
CA TYR A 384 -10.73 -5.73 -28.33
C TYR A 384 -11.89 -5.58 -29.33
N ARG A 385 -12.84 -6.51 -29.32
CA ARG A 385 -14.08 -6.41 -30.09
C ARG A 385 -15.05 -5.40 -29.47
N ARG A 386 -15.09 -5.34 -28.13
CA ARG A 386 -15.75 -4.26 -27.38
C ARG A 386 -14.73 -3.53 -26.54
N PRO A 387 -14.02 -2.53 -27.10
CA PRO A 387 -13.16 -1.69 -26.29
C PRO A 387 -14.04 -1.00 -25.25
N LEU A 388 -13.77 -1.24 -23.96
CA LEU A 388 -14.38 -0.47 -22.89
C LEU A 388 -13.85 0.96 -23.05
N THR A 389 -14.65 1.82 -23.68
CA THR A 389 -14.45 3.26 -23.60
C THR A 389 -14.69 3.62 -22.15
N ARG A 390 -13.61 3.81 -21.41
CA ARG A 390 -13.68 4.33 -20.06
C ARG A 390 -14.19 5.76 -20.19
N GLU A 391 -15.51 5.95 -20.06
CA GLU A 391 -16.02 7.27 -19.73
C GLU A 391 -15.34 7.65 -18.43
N LYS A 392 -14.49 8.68 -18.50
CA LYS A 392 -13.98 9.29 -17.27
C LYS A 392 -15.21 9.61 -16.42
N PRO A 393 -15.27 9.19 -15.16
CA PRO A 393 -16.34 9.63 -14.29
C PRO A 393 -16.28 11.15 -14.29
N ARG A 394 -17.29 11.79 -14.89
CA ARG A 394 -17.49 13.20 -14.66
C ARG A 394 -17.80 13.31 -13.17
N HIS A 395 -16.96 14.02 -12.44
CA HIS A 395 -17.28 14.46 -11.09
C HIS A 395 -18.70 15.04 -11.11
N LYS A 396 -19.67 14.35 -10.48
CA LYS A 396 -20.84 15.03 -9.95
C LYS A 396 -20.36 15.68 -8.65
N SER A 397 -19.98 16.94 -8.75
CA SER A 397 -19.93 17.83 -7.61
C SER A 397 -21.36 18.02 -7.13
N ASP A 398 -21.63 17.88 -5.82
CA ASP A 398 -22.92 18.25 -5.22
C ASP A 398 -23.15 19.79 -5.24
N VAL A 399 -22.22 20.55 -5.82
CA VAL A 399 -22.36 21.97 -6.14
C VAL A 399 -21.97 22.20 -7.60
N GLU A 400 -22.93 22.56 -8.46
CA GLU A 400 -22.62 22.98 -9.82
C GLU A 400 -21.82 24.29 -9.82
N ILE A 401 -20.69 24.29 -10.52
CA ILE A 401 -19.87 25.48 -10.75
C ILE A 401 -20.64 26.41 -11.70
N PRO A 402 -20.84 27.71 -11.37
CA PRO A 402 -21.52 28.64 -12.26
C PRO A 402 -20.76 28.80 -13.58
N ALA A 403 -21.48 28.83 -14.70
CA ALA A 403 -20.89 29.02 -16.02
C ALA A 403 -20.15 30.38 -16.11
N THR A 404 -18.83 30.36 -16.21
CA THR A 404 -18.02 31.53 -16.61
C THR A 404 -18.12 31.71 -18.12
N VAL A 405 -18.68 32.83 -18.57
CA VAL A 405 -18.84 33.18 -19.99
C VAL A 405 -17.58 33.90 -20.48
N THR A 406 -16.78 33.24 -21.32
CA THR A 406 -15.80 33.91 -22.19
C THR A 406 -16.06 33.47 -23.62
N ALA A 407 -16.70 34.33 -24.42
CA ALA A 407 -16.90 34.09 -25.84
C ALA A 407 -15.65 34.52 -26.63
N PHE A 408 -15.06 33.60 -27.38
CA PHE A 408 -14.00 33.86 -28.36
C PHE A 408 -14.64 33.99 -29.75
N THR A 409 -14.32 35.05 -30.50
CA THR A 409 -14.63 35.17 -31.93
C THR A 409 -13.34 34.96 -32.72
N PHE A 410 -13.37 34.10 -33.74
CA PHE A 410 -12.27 33.92 -34.69
C PHE A 410 -12.78 34.26 -36.11
N ASP A 411 -11.98 35.01 -36.87
CA ASP A 411 -12.20 35.27 -38.30
C ASP A 411 -12.03 33.98 -39.11
N GLU A 412 -12.97 33.71 -40.01
CA GLU A 412 -12.92 32.57 -40.94
C GLU A 412 -12.17 32.95 -42.22
N ASP A 413 -11.11 32.20 -42.55
CA ASP A 413 -10.43 32.29 -43.84
C ASP A 413 -10.96 31.17 -44.78
N PRO A 414 -11.57 31.47 -45.94
CA PRO A 414 -12.37 30.49 -46.70
C PRO A 414 -11.57 29.42 -47.47
N THR A 415 -10.23 29.41 -47.42
CA THR A 415 -9.42 28.62 -48.35
C THR A 415 -8.71 27.40 -47.75
N MET A 416 -9.01 26.97 -46.52
CA MET A 416 -8.45 25.74 -45.93
C MET A 416 -9.48 24.60 -45.84
N GLN A 417 -9.17 23.45 -46.46
CA GLN A 417 -9.91 22.20 -46.26
C GLN A 417 -9.71 21.70 -44.83
N GLN A 418 -10.82 21.57 -44.09
CA GLN A 418 -10.87 21.40 -42.63
C GLN A 418 -10.59 19.95 -42.19
N SER A 419 -9.78 19.80 -41.13
CA SER A 419 -9.49 18.50 -40.52
C SER A 419 -10.60 18.03 -39.56
N PRO A 420 -10.84 16.71 -39.41
CA PRO A 420 -11.86 16.15 -38.51
C PRO A 420 -11.71 16.57 -37.03
N LEU A 421 -10.48 16.79 -36.58
CA LEU A 421 -10.15 17.26 -35.22
C LEU A 421 -10.67 18.68 -34.95
N ARG A 422 -10.66 19.56 -35.96
CA ARG A 422 -11.14 20.94 -35.83
C ARG A 422 -12.68 21.02 -35.85
N LEU A 423 -13.32 20.14 -36.64
CA LEU A 423 -14.79 20.03 -36.70
C LEU A 423 -15.37 19.52 -35.37
N LEU A 424 -14.70 18.56 -34.71
CA LEU A 424 -15.12 18.02 -33.42
C LEU A 424 -14.94 19.05 -32.29
N ALA A 425 -13.85 19.82 -32.32
CA ALA A 425 -13.58 20.90 -31.37
C ALA A 425 -14.60 22.05 -31.49
N GLN A 426 -14.90 22.50 -32.73
CA GLN A 426 -15.93 23.52 -32.97
C GLN A 426 -17.33 23.06 -32.56
N LYS A 427 -17.67 21.78 -32.77
CA LYS A 427 -18.99 21.23 -32.40
C LYS A 427 -19.15 21.14 -30.88
N GLN A 428 -18.13 20.70 -30.15
CA GLN A 428 -18.14 20.68 -28.67
C GLN A 428 -18.16 22.08 -28.04
N GLN A 429 -17.56 23.09 -28.69
CA GLN A 429 -17.55 24.46 -28.17
C GLN A 429 -18.83 25.25 -28.50
N ARG A 430 -19.48 25.00 -29.65
CA ARG A 430 -20.79 25.59 -29.99
C ARG A 430 -21.92 25.10 -29.07
N GLU A 431 -21.81 23.89 -28.50
CA GLU A 431 -22.80 23.37 -27.54
C GLU A 431 -22.66 23.97 -26.15
N LYS A 432 -21.45 24.40 -25.74
CA LYS A 432 -21.18 24.96 -24.39
C LYS A 432 -21.67 26.39 -24.15
N THR A 433 -22.10 27.13 -25.18
CA THR A 433 -22.41 28.57 -25.06
C THR A 433 -23.85 28.94 -25.36
N ARG A 434 -24.75 27.97 -25.59
CA ARG A 434 -26.05 28.26 -26.22
C ARG A 434 -27.25 28.46 -25.29
N TRP A 435 -27.17 28.08 -24.01
CA TRP A 435 -28.32 28.18 -23.09
C TRP A 435 -27.89 28.35 -21.62
N LEU A 436 -28.58 29.21 -20.89
CA LEU A 436 -28.56 29.29 -19.41
C LEU A 436 -29.90 28.76 -18.88
N ASN A 437 -29.87 27.79 -17.97
CA ASN A 437 -31.06 27.33 -17.22
C ASN A 437 -30.93 27.79 -15.75
N SER A 438 -32.01 28.32 -15.16
CA SER A 438 -32.08 28.66 -13.73
C SER A 438 -32.16 27.40 -12.84
N PRO A 439 -31.83 27.47 -11.54
CA PRO A 439 -31.89 26.30 -10.67
C PRO A 439 -33.32 25.83 -10.42
N ASN A 440 -33.54 24.50 -10.48
CA ASN A 440 -34.84 23.86 -10.23
C ASN A 440 -35.26 23.98 -8.75
N THR A 441 -36.53 24.30 -8.49
CA THR A 441 -37.12 24.40 -7.15
C THR A 441 -37.53 23.01 -6.63
N TYR A 442 -37.09 22.64 -5.42
CA TYR A 442 -37.52 21.43 -4.72
C TYR A 442 -38.52 21.80 -3.61
N MET A 443 -39.52 20.95 -3.36
CA MET A 443 -40.52 21.18 -2.31
C MET A 443 -40.55 20.02 -1.32
N ARG A 444 -40.71 20.35 -0.03
CA ARG A 444 -40.80 19.39 1.08
C ARG A 444 -42.25 18.90 1.20
N VAL A 445 -42.48 17.59 1.13
CA VAL A 445 -43.82 16.99 1.19
C VAL A 445 -43.87 15.91 2.27
N HIS A 446 -44.98 15.86 3.01
CA HIS A 446 -45.24 14.82 4.02
C HIS A 446 -46.07 13.70 3.38
N VAL A 447 -45.52 12.49 3.29
CA VAL A 447 -46.15 11.33 2.65
C VAL A 447 -46.58 10.32 3.75
N PRO A 448 -47.84 9.87 3.79
CA PRO A 448 -48.29 8.85 4.75
C PRO A 448 -47.58 7.50 4.54
N GLU A 449 -47.21 6.84 5.63
CA GLU A 449 -46.51 5.55 5.60
C GLU A 449 -47.54 4.41 5.48
N ALA A 450 -47.55 3.69 4.35
CA ALA A 450 -48.42 2.54 4.14
C ALA A 450 -47.73 1.24 4.56
N SER A 451 -48.39 0.43 5.41
CA SER A 451 -47.95 -0.92 5.74
C SER A 451 -48.43 -1.92 4.68
N PHE A 452 -47.75 -3.07 4.59
CA PHE A 452 -48.02 -4.12 3.61
C PHE A 452 -49.42 -4.78 3.70
N SER A 453 -50.24 -4.43 4.71
CA SER A 453 -51.58 -4.97 4.94
C SER A 453 -52.73 -4.01 4.60
N GLY A 454 -52.45 -2.81 4.08
CA GLY A 454 -53.48 -1.93 3.51
C GLY A 454 -54.31 -1.10 4.51
N GLU A 455 -54.00 -1.08 5.81
CA GLU A 455 -54.58 -0.11 6.76
C GLU A 455 -53.64 1.07 7.00
N MET A 456 -54.17 2.30 6.93
CA MET A 456 -53.41 3.54 7.02
C MET A 456 -52.95 3.85 8.45
N SER A 457 -51.63 3.94 8.65
CA SER A 457 -51.01 4.47 9.87
C SER A 457 -51.02 6.01 9.86
N PRO A 458 -51.20 6.69 11.01
CA PRO A 458 -51.19 8.16 11.09
C PRO A 458 -49.79 8.80 11.01
N ARG A 459 -48.71 8.03 10.79
CA ARG A 459 -47.34 8.58 10.67
C ARG A 459 -47.01 8.97 9.22
N THR A 460 -46.50 10.20 9.05
CA THR A 460 -46.05 10.74 7.76
C THR A 460 -44.52 10.85 7.71
N LYS A 461 -43.91 10.37 6.63
CA LYS A 461 -42.49 10.55 6.30
C LYS A 461 -42.28 11.81 5.45
N ILE A 462 -41.24 12.59 5.74
CA ILE A 462 -40.91 13.80 4.98
C ILE A 462 -40.03 13.41 3.79
N MET A 463 -40.43 13.79 2.57
CA MET A 463 -39.67 13.59 1.33
C MET A 463 -39.52 14.91 0.55
N TRP A 464 -38.36 15.11 -0.07
CA TRP A 464 -38.10 16.24 -0.96
C TRP A 464 -38.30 15.79 -2.40
N MET A 465 -39.28 16.37 -3.10
CA MET A 465 -39.55 16.06 -4.50
C MET A 465 -39.25 17.27 -5.39
N LYS A 466 -38.78 17.01 -6.60
CA LYS A 466 -38.77 18.02 -7.67
C LYS A 466 -40.21 18.48 -7.90
N ALA A 467 -40.43 19.77 -8.10
CA ALA A 467 -41.77 20.32 -8.34
C ALA A 467 -42.52 19.66 -9.53
N GLU A 468 -41.81 18.89 -10.37
CA GLU A 468 -42.32 18.21 -11.56
C GLU A 468 -43.16 16.94 -11.30
N GLN A 469 -43.37 16.51 -10.05
CA GLN A 469 -44.18 15.31 -9.75
C GLN A 469 -45.57 15.57 -9.17
N GLN A 470 -46.08 16.81 -9.21
CA GLN A 470 -47.52 17.07 -9.13
C GLN A 470 -47.98 17.94 -10.30
N ASP A 471 -49.18 17.65 -10.77
CA ASP A 471 -49.75 17.97 -12.07
C ASP A 471 -49.37 19.32 -12.72
N LYS A 472 -49.02 19.19 -14.01
CA LYS A 472 -48.84 20.21 -15.06
C LYS A 472 -49.47 21.57 -14.78
N THR A 473 -48.64 22.62 -14.63
CA THR A 473 -48.67 23.90 -15.40
C THR A 473 -47.74 24.97 -14.78
N SER A 474 -46.48 25.04 -15.21
CA SER A 474 -45.63 26.25 -15.07
C SER A 474 -44.31 26.05 -15.81
N SER A 475 -44.19 26.61 -17.02
CA SER A 475 -42.99 26.58 -17.86
C SER A 475 -41.99 27.67 -17.45
N GLY A 476 -40.76 27.29 -17.09
CA GLY A 476 -39.63 28.22 -17.09
C GLY A 476 -39.25 28.58 -18.54
N PHE A 477 -39.10 29.87 -18.84
CA PHE A 477 -38.69 30.34 -20.17
C PHE A 477 -37.16 30.40 -20.30
N PRO A 478 -36.56 29.73 -21.30
CA PRO A 478 -35.13 29.83 -21.55
C PRO A 478 -34.76 31.16 -22.23
N ILE A 479 -33.77 31.88 -21.71
CA ILE A 479 -33.24 33.12 -22.30
C ILE A 479 -31.98 32.80 -23.11
N LYS A 480 -32.02 33.13 -24.39
CA LYS A 480 -30.89 33.01 -25.31
C LYS A 480 -30.04 34.28 -25.24
N ILE A 481 -28.72 34.14 -25.16
CA ILE A 481 -27.80 35.28 -25.19
C ILE A 481 -27.62 35.71 -26.65
N GLU A 482 -28.02 36.93 -26.98
CA GLU A 482 -27.95 37.46 -28.35
C GLU A 482 -26.91 38.59 -28.50
N ASP A 483 -26.50 39.26 -27.40
CA ASP A 483 -25.51 40.35 -27.41
C ASP A 483 -24.49 40.23 -26.25
N PRO A 484 -23.18 40.44 -26.47
CA PRO A 484 -22.16 40.40 -25.41
C PRO A 484 -22.35 41.40 -24.25
N ASN A 485 -23.16 42.45 -24.43
CA ASN A 485 -23.42 43.47 -23.42
C ASN A 485 -24.82 43.36 -22.79
N GLN A 486 -25.55 42.27 -23.02
CA GLN A 486 -26.92 42.03 -22.54
C GLN A 486 -27.09 42.12 -21.00
N PHE A 487 -26.00 42.15 -20.24
CA PHE A 487 -25.98 42.25 -18.77
C PHE A 487 -25.29 43.53 -18.23
N VAL A 488 -24.98 44.50 -19.10
CA VAL A 488 -24.42 45.79 -18.69
C VAL A 488 -25.56 46.76 -18.33
N PRO A 489 -25.51 47.48 -17.19
CA PRO A 489 -26.59 48.40 -16.80
C PRO A 489 -26.78 49.53 -17.83
N MET A 490 -28.04 49.88 -18.11
CA MET A 490 -28.39 51.00 -19.00
C MET A 490 -27.86 52.32 -18.40
N ASN A 491 -27.33 53.21 -19.25
CA ASN A 491 -26.65 54.48 -18.93
C ASN A 491 -25.21 54.38 -18.39
N THR A 492 -24.55 53.23 -18.50
CA THR A 492 -23.11 53.14 -18.18
C THR A 492 -22.27 53.58 -19.38
N ASN A 493 -21.37 54.55 -19.20
CA ASN A 493 -20.50 55.03 -20.28
C ASN A 493 -19.64 53.86 -20.85
N PRO A 494 -19.74 53.54 -22.15
CA PRO A 494 -19.06 52.39 -22.76
C PRO A 494 -17.53 52.38 -22.55
N THR A 495 -16.91 53.55 -22.53
CA THR A 495 -15.47 53.67 -22.29
C THR A 495 -15.09 53.34 -20.85
N HIS A 496 -15.95 53.67 -19.88
CA HIS A 496 -15.74 53.38 -18.46
C HIS A 496 -15.87 51.87 -18.18
N VAL A 497 -16.81 51.19 -18.84
CA VAL A 497 -16.97 49.73 -18.75
C VAL A 497 -15.76 49.01 -19.35
N LEU A 498 -15.28 49.46 -20.50
CA LEU A 498 -14.07 48.93 -21.14
C LEU A 498 -12.81 49.16 -20.29
N GLN A 499 -12.65 50.36 -19.72
CA GLN A 499 -11.51 50.67 -18.84
C GLN A 499 -11.54 49.83 -17.56
N THR A 500 -12.71 49.68 -16.93
CA THR A 500 -12.87 48.85 -15.72
C THR A 500 -12.61 47.38 -16.04
N ARG A 501 -13.09 46.88 -17.18
CA ARG A 501 -12.84 45.51 -17.63
C ARG A 501 -11.35 45.26 -17.94
N ASN A 502 -10.66 46.25 -18.51
CA ASN A 502 -9.21 46.17 -18.77
C ASN A 502 -8.40 46.25 -17.48
N LYS A 503 -8.81 47.08 -16.52
CA LYS A 503 -8.18 47.21 -15.20
C LYS A 503 -8.35 45.95 -14.36
N ILE A 504 -9.53 45.32 -14.39
CA ILE A 504 -9.78 44.00 -13.77
C ILE A 504 -8.99 42.90 -14.50
N ARG A 505 -8.84 42.96 -15.83
CA ARG A 505 -7.94 42.07 -16.59
C ARG A 505 -6.49 42.21 -16.16
N GLU A 506 -6.01 43.42 -15.92
CA GLU A 506 -4.66 43.69 -15.42
C GLU A 506 -4.49 43.19 -13.98
N GLN A 507 -5.45 43.44 -13.09
CA GLN A 507 -5.43 42.96 -11.70
C GLN A 507 -5.48 41.44 -11.59
N ASN A 508 -6.29 40.78 -12.41
CA ASN A 508 -6.35 39.31 -12.50
C ASN A 508 -5.09 38.70 -13.14
N ARG A 509 -4.28 39.49 -13.85
CA ARG A 509 -2.97 39.04 -14.36
C ARG A 509 -1.92 38.94 -13.25
N PHE A 510 -2.22 39.51 -12.07
CA PHE A 510 -1.40 39.48 -10.85
C PHE A 510 -2.13 38.79 -9.68
N ASP A 511 -3.11 37.91 -9.94
CA ASP A 511 -3.88 37.13 -8.96
C ASP A 511 -4.59 37.92 -7.82
N LEU A 512 -4.81 39.22 -8.00
CA LEU A 512 -5.62 40.04 -7.09
C LEU A 512 -7.10 39.94 -7.47
N LYS A 513 -7.87 39.12 -6.75
CA LYS A 513 -9.34 39.02 -6.90
C LYS A 513 -10.04 40.13 -6.12
N THR A 514 -10.64 41.09 -6.82
CA THR A 514 -11.60 42.02 -6.21
C THR A 514 -13.03 41.59 -6.54
N ALA A 515 -13.94 41.71 -5.56
CA ALA A 515 -15.37 41.56 -5.83
C ALA A 515 -15.78 42.62 -6.86
N GLY A 516 -16.18 42.17 -8.06
CA GLY A 516 -16.70 43.06 -9.10
C GLY A 516 -17.99 43.76 -8.67
N PRO A 517 -18.47 44.74 -9.46
CA PRO A 517 -19.66 45.50 -9.10
C PRO A 517 -20.90 44.59 -8.99
N GLN A 518 -21.69 44.79 -7.93
CA GLN A 518 -22.91 44.03 -7.67
C GLN A 518 -23.95 44.26 -8.79
N SER A 519 -24.47 43.14 -9.32
CA SER A 519 -25.56 43.14 -10.29
C SER A 519 -26.89 43.55 -9.65
N GLN A 520 -27.66 44.41 -10.33
CA GLN A 520 -29.00 44.83 -9.89
C GLN A 520 -29.98 43.66 -9.71
N TYR A 521 -29.81 42.55 -10.44
CA TYR A 521 -30.68 41.38 -10.35
C TYR A 521 -30.45 40.49 -9.12
N LEU A 522 -29.37 40.72 -8.36
CA LEU A 522 -29.03 39.97 -7.15
C LEU A 522 -29.15 40.81 -5.87
N SER A 523 -29.65 42.04 -5.96
CA SER A 523 -29.72 43.00 -4.84
C SER A 523 -30.75 42.67 -3.75
N GLY A 524 -31.57 41.62 -3.93
CA GLY A 524 -32.66 41.25 -3.02
C GLY A 524 -32.59 39.84 -2.43
N ILE A 525 -31.55 39.05 -2.73
CA ILE A 525 -31.40 37.71 -2.16
C ILE A 525 -30.65 37.84 -0.83
N VAL A 526 -31.38 37.72 0.27
CA VAL A 526 -30.78 37.51 1.60
C VAL A 526 -30.10 36.15 1.55
N VAL A 527 -28.79 36.15 1.45
CA VAL A 527 -27.99 34.95 1.68
C VAL A 527 -28.01 34.73 3.18
N ASP A 528 -28.67 33.65 3.62
CA ASP A 528 -28.56 33.17 4.99
C ASP A 528 -27.08 33.04 5.33
N LYS A 529 -26.63 33.88 6.27
CA LYS A 529 -25.33 33.66 6.91
C LYS A 529 -25.44 32.32 7.66
N PRO A 530 -24.47 31.41 7.51
CA PRO A 530 -24.47 30.22 8.34
C PRO A 530 -24.49 30.65 9.81
N ASN A 531 -25.44 30.08 10.54
CA ASN A 531 -25.50 30.21 11.99
C ASN A 531 -24.17 29.62 12.55
N PRO A 532 -23.39 30.37 13.34
CA PRO A 532 -22.16 29.84 13.94
C PRO A 532 -22.54 28.91 15.09
N ALA A 533 -22.95 27.69 14.75
CA ALA A 533 -22.93 26.58 15.69
C ALA A 533 -21.47 26.18 15.88
N LEU A 534 -21.00 26.33 17.12
CA LEU A 534 -19.62 26.19 17.57
C LEU A 534 -18.98 24.88 17.09
N GLY A 535 -18.12 24.97 16.08
CA GLY A 535 -16.92 24.16 15.95
C GLY A 535 -15.72 25.09 16.12
N MET A 536 -14.61 24.61 16.71
CA MET A 536 -13.41 25.43 16.87
C MET A 536 -13.06 26.10 15.55
N ALA A 537 -12.95 27.43 15.57
CA ALA A 537 -12.43 28.14 14.40
C ALA A 537 -11.03 27.59 14.12
N PRO A 538 -10.71 27.22 12.86
CA PRO A 538 -9.38 26.72 12.52
C PRO A 538 -8.33 27.75 12.95
N LYS A 539 -7.15 27.27 13.36
CA LYS A 539 -6.06 28.16 13.77
C LYS A 539 -5.72 29.09 12.61
N VAL A 540 -5.74 30.40 12.85
CA VAL A 540 -5.33 31.37 11.82
C VAL A 540 -3.81 31.36 11.71
N THR A 541 -3.29 30.83 10.61
CA THR A 541 -1.85 30.58 10.39
C THR A 541 -1.19 31.55 9.41
N THR A 542 -1.94 32.50 8.82
CA THR A 542 -1.43 33.44 7.81
C THR A 542 -0.17 34.19 8.25
N GLU A 543 -0.17 34.74 9.47
CA GLU A 543 0.99 35.49 9.99
C GLU A 543 2.17 34.56 10.29
N ILE A 544 1.92 33.37 10.86
CA ILE A 544 2.94 32.36 11.15
C ILE A 544 3.63 31.91 9.86
N LEU A 545 2.87 31.64 8.80
CA LEU A 545 3.40 31.30 7.48
C LEU A 545 4.18 32.46 6.84
N CYS A 546 3.76 33.72 7.07
CA CYS A 546 4.51 34.89 6.62
C CYS A 546 5.89 34.97 7.29
N GLN A 547 5.93 34.78 8.60
CA GLN A 547 7.17 34.76 9.38
C GLN A 547 8.08 33.61 8.98
N LEU A 548 7.52 32.40 8.77
CA LEU A 548 8.29 31.25 8.30
C LEU A 548 8.91 31.49 6.92
N ARG A 549 8.13 32.02 5.97
CA ARG A 549 8.63 32.37 4.62
C ARG A 549 9.69 33.47 4.68
N HIS A 550 9.59 34.41 5.61
CA HIS A 550 10.65 35.38 5.86
C HIS A 550 11.93 34.67 6.37
N ALA A 551 11.81 33.81 7.38
CA ALA A 551 12.93 33.04 7.93
C ALA A 551 13.62 32.14 6.89
N MET A 552 12.85 31.58 5.94
CA MET A 552 13.38 30.82 4.80
C MET A 552 14.28 31.67 3.88
N ARG A 553 14.00 32.97 3.75
CA ARG A 553 14.78 33.91 2.92
C ARG A 553 15.96 34.52 3.66
N SER A 554 15.82 34.74 4.97
CA SER A 554 16.80 35.42 5.81
C SER A 554 17.63 34.48 6.69
N CYS A 555 17.66 33.18 6.38
CA CYS A 555 18.35 32.17 7.19
C CYS A 555 19.86 32.47 7.27
N PRO A 556 20.41 32.86 8.44
CA PRO A 556 21.79 33.34 8.55
C PRO A 556 22.84 32.26 8.23
N SER A 557 22.48 30.99 8.39
CA SER A 557 23.37 29.85 8.14
C SER A 557 23.49 29.48 6.66
N LEU A 558 22.74 30.13 5.76
CA LEU A 558 22.73 29.82 4.34
C LEU A 558 23.09 31.06 3.51
N SER A 559 23.88 30.87 2.46
CA SER A 559 24.24 31.93 1.51
C SER A 559 23.13 32.25 0.50
N GLU A 560 22.16 31.35 0.35
CA GLU A 560 21.07 31.42 -0.62
C GLU A 560 19.74 31.08 0.06
N PRO A 561 18.63 31.72 -0.33
CA PRO A 561 17.31 31.51 0.26
C PRO A 561 16.76 30.11 -0.04
N LEU A 562 15.92 29.61 0.85
CA LEU A 562 15.17 28.35 0.68
C LEU A 562 13.84 28.62 -0.04
N GLN A 563 13.48 27.76 -0.99
CA GLN A 563 12.20 27.84 -1.72
C GLN A 563 11.14 26.91 -1.10
N ALA A 564 11.55 25.91 -0.33
CA ALA A 564 10.67 25.09 0.50
C ALA A 564 11.33 24.73 1.84
N TYR A 565 10.49 24.47 2.85
CA TYR A 565 10.90 23.98 4.16
C TYR A 565 9.98 22.82 4.59
N ILE A 566 10.58 21.69 4.97
CA ILE A 566 9.89 20.48 5.40
C ILE A 566 9.86 20.43 6.94
N VAL A 567 8.69 20.16 7.49
CA VAL A 567 8.44 20.05 8.94
C VAL A 567 7.72 18.72 9.20
N PRO A 568 8.46 17.62 9.47
CA PRO A 568 7.87 16.36 9.88
C PRO A 568 7.30 16.45 11.30
N SER A 569 6.45 15.49 11.71
CA SER A 569 5.98 15.38 13.09
C SER A 569 7.07 14.94 14.08
N GLY A 570 8.08 14.20 13.63
CA GLY A 570 9.06 13.56 14.51
C GLY A 570 9.98 14.52 15.27
N ASP A 571 10.50 14.06 16.41
CA ASP A 571 11.55 14.73 17.17
C ASP A 571 12.95 14.20 16.77
N ALA A 572 13.97 14.63 17.51
CA ALA A 572 15.36 14.23 17.31
C ALA A 572 15.64 12.73 17.55
N HIS A 573 14.67 12.02 18.12
CA HIS A 573 14.74 10.62 18.52
C HIS A 573 13.73 9.72 17.79
N GLN A 574 12.96 10.30 16.87
CA GLN A 574 11.92 9.60 16.11
C GLN A 574 10.83 9.03 17.02
N SER A 575 10.53 9.74 18.10
CA SER A 575 9.45 9.41 19.04
C SER A 575 8.10 9.42 18.33
N GLU A 576 7.19 8.54 18.75
CA GLU A 576 5.83 8.50 18.22
C GLU A 576 4.94 9.59 18.82
N TYR A 577 4.92 9.67 20.16
CA TYR A 577 4.40 10.82 20.89
C TYR A 577 5.52 11.84 21.05
N ILE A 578 5.17 13.11 20.91
CA ILE A 578 6.13 14.21 20.81
C ILE A 578 5.87 15.16 21.99
N ALA A 579 6.93 15.62 22.64
CA ALA A 579 6.81 16.63 23.69
C ALA A 579 6.31 17.97 23.11
N PRO A 580 5.59 18.80 23.88
CA PRO A 580 5.03 20.07 23.39
C PRO A 580 6.03 20.99 22.68
N CYS A 581 7.31 21.01 23.12
CA CYS A 581 8.37 21.81 22.49
C CYS A 581 8.74 21.35 21.07
N ASP A 582 8.46 20.10 20.72
CA ASP A 582 8.77 19.52 19.41
C ASP A 582 7.53 19.44 18.50
N CYS A 583 6.34 19.85 18.96
CA CYS A 583 5.08 19.94 18.20
C CYS A 583 5.05 21.07 17.15
N ARG A 584 6.15 21.28 16.44
CA ARG A 584 6.38 22.34 15.45
C ARG A 584 5.34 22.35 14.33
N ARG A 585 4.98 21.16 13.85
CA ARG A 585 3.96 20.96 12.81
C ARG A 585 2.58 21.45 13.27
N GLU A 586 2.22 21.19 14.52
CA GLU A 586 0.97 21.67 15.12
C GLU A 586 1.02 23.20 15.28
N PHE A 587 2.14 23.73 15.77
CA PHE A 587 2.31 25.18 15.90
C PHE A 587 2.06 25.92 14.57
N ILE A 588 2.61 25.44 13.45
CA ILE A 588 2.45 26.14 12.16
C ILE A 588 1.12 25.90 11.45
N SER A 589 0.42 24.80 11.74
CA SER A 589 -0.77 24.38 10.97
C SER A 589 -2.08 24.34 11.76
N GLY A 590 -2.02 24.25 13.08
CA GLY A 590 -3.16 23.95 13.95
C GLY A 590 -3.55 22.46 13.97
N PHE A 591 -3.00 21.63 13.08
CA PHE A 591 -3.28 20.19 13.05
C PHE A 591 -2.45 19.45 14.11
N ASP A 592 -3.12 18.80 15.06
CA ASP A 592 -2.52 18.17 16.25
C ASP A 592 -2.52 16.62 16.21
N GLY A 593 -2.92 15.99 15.10
CA GLY A 593 -2.90 14.52 14.97
C GLY A 593 -1.48 13.95 15.15
N SER A 594 -1.32 12.68 15.54
CA SER A 594 0.02 12.14 15.84
C SER A 594 0.92 11.99 14.61
N ALA A 595 0.34 11.82 13.41
CA ALA A 595 1.09 11.67 12.17
C ALA A 595 0.84 12.81 11.18
N GLY A 596 1.91 13.40 10.66
CA GLY A 596 1.84 14.45 9.65
C GLY A 596 3.19 14.87 9.09
N THR A 597 3.22 15.45 7.90
CA THR A 597 4.37 16.20 7.40
C THR A 597 3.89 17.44 6.70
N ALA A 598 4.29 18.60 7.23
CA ALA A 598 4.03 19.89 6.61
C ALA A 598 5.16 20.25 5.66
N ILE A 599 4.82 20.79 4.50
CA ILE A 599 5.79 21.39 3.56
C ILE A 599 5.30 22.78 3.21
N VAL A 600 6.13 23.78 3.50
CA VAL A 600 5.85 25.19 3.23
C VAL A 600 6.77 25.67 2.12
N THR A 601 6.19 26.19 1.04
CA THR A 601 6.91 26.87 -0.04
C THR A 601 6.69 28.37 0.04
N GLU A 602 7.31 29.14 -0.87
CA GLU A 602 7.06 30.58 -0.96
C GLU A 602 5.59 30.92 -1.22
N GLN A 603 4.84 30.05 -1.91
CA GLN A 603 3.47 30.31 -2.37
C GLN A 603 2.42 29.42 -1.70
N SER A 604 2.79 28.21 -1.28
CA SER A 604 1.85 27.19 -0.81
C SER A 604 2.23 26.61 0.54
N ALA A 605 1.27 26.01 1.25
CA ALA A 605 1.50 25.17 2.42
C ALA A 605 0.67 23.89 2.25
N ALA A 606 1.31 22.73 2.40
CA ALA A 606 0.66 21.43 2.23
C ALA A 606 0.95 20.50 3.41
N MET A 607 -0.02 19.66 3.77
CA MET A 607 0.04 18.74 4.91
C MET A 607 -0.26 17.31 4.46
N TRP A 608 0.71 16.41 4.56
CA TRP A 608 0.50 14.98 4.33
C TRP A 608 0.11 14.30 5.64
N THR A 609 -0.98 13.55 5.66
CA THR A 609 -1.35 12.66 6.77
C THR A 609 -2.10 11.44 6.24
N ASP A 610 -2.26 10.41 7.06
CA ASP A 610 -2.93 9.16 6.69
C ASP A 610 -4.43 9.16 7.02
N GLY A 611 -5.12 8.07 6.63
CA GLY A 611 -6.57 7.93 6.70
C GLY A 611 -7.19 8.17 8.07
N ARG A 612 -6.43 7.97 9.16
CA ARG A 612 -6.88 8.24 10.53
C ARG A 612 -7.23 9.71 10.76
N TYR A 613 -6.61 10.62 10.00
CA TYR A 613 -6.60 12.06 10.30
C TYR A 613 -7.20 12.96 9.21
N PHE A 614 -7.79 12.40 8.16
CA PHE A 614 -8.33 13.22 7.06
C PHE A 614 -9.39 14.23 7.52
N LEU A 615 -10.31 13.81 8.39
CA LEU A 615 -11.38 14.66 8.90
C LEU A 615 -10.83 15.71 9.88
N GLN A 616 -10.01 15.28 10.84
CA GLN A 616 -9.40 16.14 11.85
C GLN A 616 -8.54 17.23 11.20
N ALA A 617 -7.67 16.86 10.25
CA ALA A 617 -6.81 17.83 9.55
C ALA A 617 -7.63 18.86 8.77
N ALA A 618 -8.72 18.44 8.11
CA ALA A 618 -9.59 19.36 7.38
C ALA A 618 -10.35 20.34 8.28
N GLN A 619 -10.63 19.96 9.53
CA GLN A 619 -11.33 20.80 10.51
C GLN A 619 -10.39 21.77 11.24
N GLN A 620 -9.16 21.36 11.52
CA GLN A 620 -8.21 22.13 12.32
C GLN A 620 -7.37 23.13 11.51
N MET A 621 -7.08 22.82 10.25
CA MET A 621 -6.28 23.69 9.38
C MET A 621 -7.14 24.78 8.72
N ASP A 622 -6.61 25.99 8.59
CA ASP A 622 -7.26 27.07 7.85
C ASP A 622 -7.09 26.92 6.32
N SER A 623 -7.66 27.86 5.57
CA SER A 623 -7.64 27.84 4.11
C SER A 623 -6.27 28.07 3.47
N ASN A 624 -5.21 28.35 4.25
CA ASN A 624 -3.85 28.45 3.70
C ASN A 624 -3.25 27.08 3.38
N TRP A 625 -3.79 26.01 3.98
CA TRP A 625 -3.25 24.65 3.89
C TRP A 625 -3.97 23.79 2.85
N THR A 626 -3.20 23.00 2.12
CA THR A 626 -3.70 21.95 1.23
C THR A 626 -3.50 20.59 1.88
N LEU A 627 -4.59 19.87 2.17
CA LEU A 627 -4.53 18.52 2.73
C LEU A 627 -4.17 17.49 1.65
N MET A 628 -3.09 16.74 1.89
CA MET A 628 -2.57 15.67 1.05
C MET A 628 -2.85 14.31 1.72
N LYS A 629 -3.81 13.55 1.17
CA LYS A 629 -4.38 12.35 1.79
C LYS A 629 -3.57 11.08 1.45
N ILE A 630 -2.63 10.69 2.30
CA ILE A 630 -1.76 9.52 2.06
C ILE A 630 -2.61 8.26 1.90
N GLY A 631 -2.28 7.43 0.91
CA GLY A 631 -2.96 6.15 0.64
C GLY A 631 -4.03 6.24 -0.45
N LEU A 632 -4.45 7.43 -0.85
CA LEU A 632 -5.29 7.61 -2.03
C LEU A 632 -4.44 7.62 -3.31
N LYS A 633 -4.98 7.02 -4.38
CA LYS A 633 -4.28 6.83 -5.66
C LYS A 633 -3.80 8.13 -6.33
N ASP A 634 -4.55 9.22 -6.12
CA ASP A 634 -4.29 10.50 -6.77
C ASP A 634 -3.46 11.47 -5.89
N THR A 635 -3.09 11.08 -4.67
CA THR A 635 -2.25 11.92 -3.79
C THR A 635 -0.78 11.77 -4.20
N PRO A 636 -0.09 12.86 -4.59
CA PRO A 636 1.33 12.81 -4.91
C PRO A 636 2.18 12.53 -3.68
N THR A 637 3.35 11.92 -3.87
CA THR A 637 4.35 11.86 -2.80
C THR A 637 4.89 13.27 -2.50
N GLN A 638 5.56 13.42 -1.36
CA GLN A 638 6.17 14.69 -0.96
C GLN A 638 7.21 15.17 -1.99
N GLU A 639 8.02 14.24 -2.50
CA GLU A 639 9.03 14.48 -3.53
C GLU A 639 8.38 14.91 -4.85
N GLU A 640 7.36 14.18 -5.31
CA GLU A 640 6.64 14.46 -6.56
C GLU A 640 5.99 15.84 -6.50
N TRP A 641 5.35 16.17 -5.38
CA TRP A 641 4.74 17.48 -5.20
C TRP A 641 5.77 18.60 -5.20
N LEU A 642 6.87 18.47 -4.44
CA LEU A 642 7.96 19.43 -4.42
C LEU A 642 8.51 19.70 -5.83
N ILE A 643 8.78 18.64 -6.60
CA ILE A 643 9.26 18.74 -7.99
C ILE A 643 8.25 19.47 -8.88
N SER A 644 6.95 19.28 -8.65
CA SER A 644 5.90 19.90 -9.46
C SER A 644 5.66 21.39 -9.18
N VAL A 645 5.96 21.86 -7.96
CA VAL A 645 5.64 23.24 -7.52
C VAL A 645 6.85 24.16 -7.39
N LEU A 646 8.07 23.60 -7.36
CA LEU A 646 9.29 24.38 -7.17
C LEU A 646 9.85 24.90 -8.49
N PRO A 647 10.42 26.13 -8.49
CA PRO A 647 11.18 26.61 -9.64
C PRO A 647 12.48 25.81 -9.82
N ASP A 648 13.02 25.82 -11.04
CA ASP A 648 14.29 25.17 -11.37
C ASP A 648 15.41 25.56 -10.39
N SER A 649 16.26 24.60 -10.03
CA SER A 649 17.39 24.82 -9.10
C SER A 649 17.03 25.26 -7.68
N SER A 650 15.79 25.00 -7.24
CA SER A 650 15.35 25.27 -5.87
C SER A 650 16.10 24.51 -4.78
N ARG A 651 16.15 25.14 -3.59
CA ARG A 651 16.70 24.60 -2.34
C ARG A 651 15.56 24.28 -1.38
N VAL A 652 15.52 23.04 -0.93
CA VAL A 652 14.54 22.53 0.03
C VAL A 652 15.24 22.33 1.36
N GLY A 653 14.84 23.07 2.39
CA GLY A 653 15.40 22.98 3.72
C GLY A 653 14.65 21.97 4.58
N VAL A 654 15.39 21.27 5.44
CA VAL A 654 14.83 20.48 6.54
C VAL A 654 15.82 20.44 7.69
N ASP A 655 15.31 20.41 8.92
CA ASP A 655 16.16 20.22 10.08
C ASP A 655 16.71 18.78 10.10
N PRO A 656 18.04 18.61 10.06
CA PRO A 656 18.66 17.30 9.94
C PRO A 656 18.50 16.42 11.20
N PHE A 657 18.12 16.99 12.35
CA PHE A 657 17.86 16.20 13.56
C PHE A 657 16.51 15.49 13.53
N ILE A 658 15.52 16.02 12.81
CA ILE A 658 14.14 15.52 12.84
C ILE A 658 13.72 14.79 11.57
N ILE A 659 14.67 14.53 10.66
CA ILE A 659 14.46 13.71 9.45
C ILE A 659 15.32 12.46 9.51
N GLN A 660 14.70 11.31 9.20
CA GLN A 660 15.37 10.02 9.18
C GLN A 660 16.32 9.92 7.98
N THR A 661 17.37 9.10 8.12
CA THR A 661 18.43 9.02 7.10
C THR A 661 17.98 8.34 5.82
N ASP A 662 17.08 7.38 5.90
CA ASP A 662 16.43 6.73 4.75
C ASP A 662 15.52 7.69 3.99
N GLN A 663 14.67 8.44 4.69
CA GLN A 663 13.82 9.49 4.12
C GLN A 663 14.66 10.57 3.45
N TRP A 664 15.73 11.05 4.11
CA TRP A 664 16.67 11.99 3.54
C TRP A 664 17.27 11.46 2.23
N LYS A 665 17.74 10.21 2.20
CA LYS A 665 18.36 9.62 1.00
C LYS A 665 17.38 9.55 -0.16
N SER A 666 16.15 9.12 0.09
CA SER A 666 15.09 9.02 -0.94
C SER A 666 14.77 10.40 -1.51
N MET A 667 14.43 11.35 -0.62
CA MET A 667 14.09 12.73 -0.97
C MET A 667 15.25 13.45 -1.68
N SER A 668 16.47 13.34 -1.16
CA SER A 668 17.66 13.98 -1.74
C SER A 668 17.96 13.44 -3.15
N LEU A 669 17.79 12.14 -3.37
CA LEU A 669 17.98 11.53 -4.70
C LEU A 669 16.92 12.02 -5.69
N ALA A 670 15.64 12.02 -5.29
CA ALA A 670 14.54 12.48 -6.14
C ALA A 670 14.69 13.96 -6.52
N LEU A 671 14.93 14.83 -5.53
CA LEU A 671 15.13 16.27 -5.74
C LEU A 671 16.36 16.54 -6.61
N LYS A 672 17.48 15.85 -6.36
CA LYS A 672 18.71 16.02 -7.16
C LYS A 672 18.51 15.62 -8.62
N ASN A 673 17.76 14.55 -8.88
CA ASN A 673 17.45 14.11 -10.25
C ASN A 673 16.58 15.12 -11.00
N ALA A 674 15.76 15.89 -10.29
CA ALA A 674 14.97 17.01 -10.81
C ALA A 674 15.73 18.35 -10.86
N GLY A 675 17.00 18.39 -10.46
CA GLY A 675 17.81 19.61 -10.45
C GLY A 675 17.65 20.49 -9.21
N HIS A 676 16.96 20.02 -8.16
CA HIS A 676 16.82 20.70 -6.88
C HIS A 676 17.85 20.18 -5.85
N LEU A 677 17.98 20.88 -4.71
CA LEU A 677 18.91 20.52 -3.65
C LEU A 677 18.20 20.40 -2.29
N LEU A 678 18.35 19.26 -1.62
CA LEU A 678 17.97 19.11 -0.21
C LEU A 678 19.10 19.63 0.69
N VAL A 679 18.79 20.57 1.58
CA VAL A 679 19.76 21.33 2.37
C VAL A 679 19.51 21.13 3.86
N PRO A 680 20.52 20.72 4.66
CA PRO A 680 20.35 20.52 6.08
C PRO A 680 20.41 21.89 6.79
N VAL A 681 19.33 22.26 7.46
CA VAL A 681 19.20 23.54 8.18
C VAL A 681 19.23 23.27 9.67
N ARG A 682 20.40 23.43 10.30
CA ARG A 682 20.60 23.01 11.70
C ARG A 682 19.80 23.82 12.72
N ALA A 683 19.63 25.12 12.49
CA ALA A 683 18.77 25.94 13.32
C ALA A 683 17.34 25.79 12.80
N ASN A 684 16.47 25.15 13.59
CA ASN A 684 15.10 24.92 13.16
C ASN A 684 14.39 26.26 12.95
N LEU A 685 13.86 26.49 11.74
CA LEU A 685 13.23 27.77 11.41
C LEU A 685 11.93 28.02 12.19
N ILE A 686 11.25 26.96 12.64
CA ILE A 686 10.02 27.10 13.44
C ILE A 686 10.35 27.69 14.81
N ASP A 687 11.43 27.23 15.44
CA ASP A 687 11.85 27.68 16.77
C ASP A 687 12.21 29.18 16.75
N SER A 688 12.65 29.71 15.60
CA SER A 688 12.96 31.15 15.45
C SER A 688 11.73 32.07 15.40
N ILE A 689 10.54 31.52 15.10
CA ILE A 689 9.27 32.25 15.01
C ILE A 689 8.30 31.86 16.13
N TRP A 690 8.64 30.86 16.94
CA TRP A 690 7.83 30.36 18.04
C TRP A 690 8.26 31.00 19.37
N ALA A 691 7.82 32.24 19.60
CA ALA A 691 8.24 33.04 20.76
C ALA A 691 7.87 32.44 22.12
N ASP A 692 6.75 31.72 22.19
CA ASP A 692 6.20 31.06 23.38
C ASP A 692 6.41 29.53 23.35
N CYS A 693 7.46 29.05 22.68
CA CYS A 693 7.79 27.63 22.63
C CYS A 693 7.96 27.05 24.05
N PRO A 694 7.25 25.96 24.41
CA PRO A 694 7.42 25.31 25.70
C PRO A 694 8.85 24.86 25.95
N VAL A 695 9.29 24.89 27.20
CA VAL A 695 10.60 24.35 27.58
C VAL A 695 10.58 22.82 27.42
N ARG A 696 11.68 22.26 26.93
CA ARG A 696 11.84 20.80 26.84
C ARG A 696 11.64 20.16 28.23
N PRO A 697 10.74 19.17 28.36
CA PRO A 697 10.56 18.46 29.61
C PRO A 697 11.86 17.85 30.15
N CYS A 698 12.06 17.96 31.46
CA CYS A 698 13.22 17.44 32.17
C CYS A 698 12.77 16.88 33.53
N GLN A 699 11.92 15.86 33.50
CA GLN A 699 11.36 15.27 34.72
C GLN A 699 12.40 14.41 35.48
N PRO A 700 12.22 14.17 36.79
CA PRO A 700 13.05 13.22 37.54
C PRO A 700 13.05 11.82 36.92
N LEU A 701 14.15 11.08 37.10
CA LEU A 701 14.25 9.73 36.57
C LEU A 701 13.83 8.68 37.60
N ILE A 702 13.34 7.54 37.11
CA ILE A 702 12.97 6.39 37.92
C ILE A 702 13.99 5.27 37.65
N THR A 703 14.58 4.72 38.69
CA THR A 703 15.48 3.57 38.61
C THR A 703 14.69 2.27 38.73
N LEU A 704 15.00 1.29 37.87
CA LEU A 704 14.37 -0.04 37.93
C LEU A 704 15.34 -1.09 38.45
N GLY A 705 14.95 -1.72 39.56
CA GLY A 705 15.68 -2.84 40.16
C GLY A 705 15.48 -4.16 39.40
N LEU A 706 16.30 -5.16 39.74
CA LEU A 706 16.28 -6.47 39.09
C LEU A 706 14.96 -7.23 39.21
N ASN A 707 14.13 -6.91 40.22
CA ASN A 707 12.80 -7.49 40.39
C ASN A 707 11.81 -7.07 39.27
N TYR A 708 12.12 -6.00 38.55
CA TYR A 708 11.35 -5.54 37.39
C TYR A 708 12.06 -5.89 36.08
N THR A 709 13.39 -5.79 36.02
CA THR A 709 14.14 -5.89 34.76
C THR A 709 14.76 -7.25 34.48
N GLY A 710 14.96 -8.11 35.49
CA GLY A 710 15.64 -9.40 35.39
C GLY A 710 17.15 -9.35 35.07
N LEU A 711 17.63 -8.28 34.43
CA LEU A 711 19.03 -8.06 34.07
C LEU A 711 19.51 -6.67 34.51
N SER A 712 20.76 -6.60 34.97
CA SER A 712 21.42 -5.33 35.29
C SER A 712 21.83 -4.60 34.01
N TRP A 713 21.94 -3.27 34.07
CA TRP A 713 22.43 -2.47 32.94
C TRP A 713 23.85 -2.88 32.53
N LYS A 714 24.69 -3.34 33.48
CA LYS A 714 26.03 -3.87 33.20
C LYS A 714 25.99 -5.13 32.33
N ALA A 715 25.13 -6.10 32.68
CA ALA A 715 24.96 -7.32 31.90
C ALA A 715 24.42 -7.04 30.49
N LYS A 716 23.54 -6.04 30.37
CA LYS A 716 23.04 -5.55 29.07
C LYS A 716 24.16 -4.93 28.23
N ILE A 717 25.02 -4.10 28.83
CA ILE A 717 26.21 -3.53 28.17
C ILE A 717 27.21 -4.61 27.73
N GLU A 718 27.46 -5.63 28.55
CA GLU A 718 28.32 -6.75 28.18
C GLU A 718 27.76 -7.51 26.97
N SER A 719 26.46 -7.80 26.98
CA SER A 719 25.77 -8.44 25.86
C SER A 719 25.82 -7.58 24.59
N LEU A 720 25.64 -6.27 24.73
CA LEU A 720 25.78 -5.31 23.63
C LEU A 720 27.21 -5.32 23.06
N ARG A 721 28.24 -5.27 23.90
CA ARG A 721 29.65 -5.30 23.48
C ARG A 721 30.02 -6.61 22.79
N ALA A 722 29.46 -7.74 23.22
CA ALA A 722 29.62 -9.01 22.51
C ALA A 722 29.05 -8.93 21.09
N LYS A 723 27.87 -8.33 20.91
CA LYS A 723 27.27 -8.09 19.57
C LYS A 723 28.06 -7.08 18.73
N MET A 724 28.62 -6.05 19.35
CA MET A 724 29.53 -5.12 18.66
C MET A 724 30.78 -5.85 18.15
N ALA A 725 31.38 -6.73 18.97
CA ALA A 725 32.54 -7.52 18.57
C ALA A 725 32.23 -8.48 17.40
N GLU A 726 31.10 -9.19 17.45
CA GLU A 726 30.61 -10.05 16.34
C GLU A 726 30.48 -9.26 15.02
N LYS A 727 29.97 -8.02 15.09
CA LYS A 727 29.78 -7.14 13.94
C LYS A 727 31.01 -6.29 13.58
N LYS A 728 32.12 -6.44 14.32
CA LYS A 728 33.35 -5.64 14.17
C LYS A 728 33.11 -4.14 14.27
N ALA A 729 32.19 -3.73 15.15
CA ALA A 729 31.91 -2.34 15.48
C ALA A 729 32.73 -1.92 16.71
N SER A 730 33.46 -0.81 16.61
CA SER A 730 34.20 -0.21 17.74
C SER A 730 33.27 0.62 18.63
N TRP A 731 32.24 1.21 18.03
CA TRP A 731 31.28 2.11 18.67
C TRP A 731 29.86 1.82 18.21
N ILE A 732 28.88 2.07 19.07
CA ILE A 732 27.45 2.14 18.70
C ILE A 732 26.83 3.42 19.24
N VAL A 733 26.01 4.08 18.42
CA VAL A 733 25.24 5.27 18.76
C VAL A 733 23.77 4.87 18.91
N LEU A 734 23.20 5.10 20.11
CA LEU A 734 21.80 4.87 20.43
C LEU A 734 21.06 6.21 20.48
N THR A 735 19.97 6.26 19.73
CA THR A 735 19.16 7.46 19.49
C THR A 735 17.72 7.28 19.93
N ALA A 736 17.16 6.08 19.86
CA ALA A 736 15.81 5.81 20.34
C ALA A 736 15.76 5.85 21.89
N LEU A 737 14.82 6.60 22.45
CA LEU A 737 14.77 6.87 23.90
C LEU A 737 14.43 5.62 24.72
N ASP A 738 13.59 4.74 24.19
CA ASP A 738 13.22 3.45 24.77
C ASP A 738 14.43 2.50 24.85
N GLU A 739 15.31 2.52 23.85
CA GLU A 739 16.57 1.74 23.89
C GLU A 739 17.53 2.25 24.96
N VAL A 740 17.66 3.58 25.12
CA VAL A 740 18.48 4.18 26.18
C VAL A 740 17.91 3.85 27.56
N ALA A 741 16.59 4.02 27.74
CA ALA A 741 15.88 3.69 28.96
C ALA A 741 16.04 2.20 29.33
N TRP A 742 15.86 1.29 28.37
CA TRP A 742 16.02 -0.15 28.58
C TRP A 742 17.46 -0.54 28.92
N LEU A 743 18.45 0.00 28.20
CA LEU A 743 19.86 -0.35 28.40
C LEU A 743 20.34 0.03 29.80
N PHE A 744 19.95 1.20 30.28
CA PHE A 744 20.36 1.72 31.58
C PHE A 744 19.42 1.35 32.74
N ASN A 745 18.32 0.62 32.50
CA ASN A 745 17.28 0.36 33.52
C ASN A 745 16.76 1.65 34.18
N LEU A 746 16.56 2.68 33.37
CA LEU A 746 16.04 3.98 33.78
C LEU A 746 14.72 4.23 33.06
N ARG A 747 13.84 5.03 33.66
CA ARG A 747 12.63 5.58 33.05
C ARG A 747 12.54 7.07 33.34
N GLY A 748 11.76 7.78 32.55
CA GLY A 748 11.45 9.19 32.75
C GLY A 748 10.02 9.48 32.34
N LEU A 749 9.64 10.75 32.40
CA LEU A 749 8.29 11.23 32.02
C LEU A 749 8.41 12.47 31.13
N ASP A 750 9.42 12.48 30.25
CA ASP A 750 9.65 13.62 29.35
C ASP A 750 8.72 13.63 28.14
N VAL A 751 8.24 12.44 27.76
CA VAL A 751 7.30 12.23 26.66
C VAL A 751 6.04 11.67 27.29
N GLU A 752 4.89 12.29 27.04
CA GLU A 752 3.62 11.79 27.58
C GLU A 752 3.40 10.35 27.12
N TYR A 753 2.89 9.51 28.03
CA TYR A 753 2.51 8.12 27.81
C TYR A 753 3.67 7.13 27.59
N ASN A 754 4.83 7.62 27.17
CA ASN A 754 6.04 6.84 26.97
C ASN A 754 7.02 7.15 28.10
N PRO A 755 7.32 6.20 29.02
CA PRO A 755 8.10 6.45 30.21
C PRO A 755 9.61 6.52 29.92
N VAL A 756 9.99 7.46 29.06
CA VAL A 756 11.32 7.69 28.53
C VAL A 756 11.81 9.10 28.87
N PHE A 757 13.08 9.35 28.60
CA PHE A 757 13.73 10.63 28.90
C PHE A 757 14.67 11.04 27.78
N PHE A 758 14.74 12.34 27.47
CA PHE A 758 15.61 12.84 26.41
C PHE A 758 17.08 12.51 26.70
N ALA A 759 17.64 11.61 25.89
CA ALA A 759 19.02 11.18 26.02
C ALA A 759 19.55 10.52 24.73
N TYR A 760 20.86 10.57 24.57
CA TYR A 760 21.61 9.74 23.62
C TYR A 760 22.63 8.88 24.37
N ALA A 761 23.05 7.77 23.78
CA ALA A 761 24.18 7.01 24.31
C ALA A 761 25.18 6.64 23.23
N ILE A 762 26.48 6.74 23.54
CA ILE A 762 27.56 6.22 22.71
C ILE A 762 28.32 5.18 23.53
N ILE A 763 28.29 3.93 23.08
CA ILE A 763 28.95 2.81 23.75
C ILE A 763 30.17 2.40 22.93
N GLY A 764 31.34 2.40 23.57
CA GLY A 764 32.58 1.86 23.02
C GLY A 764 32.96 0.52 23.66
N SER A 765 34.05 -0.09 23.20
CA SER A 765 34.55 -1.35 23.75
C SER A 765 34.89 -1.29 25.24
N SER A 766 35.31 -0.13 25.75
CA SER A 766 35.67 0.11 27.15
C SER A 766 35.17 1.45 27.70
N THR A 767 34.27 2.12 26.99
CA THR A 767 33.73 3.43 27.41
C THR A 767 32.21 3.44 27.25
N ILE A 768 31.56 4.25 28.08
CA ILE A 768 30.11 4.48 28.06
C ILE A 768 29.92 5.98 28.18
N ARG A 769 29.27 6.61 27.20
CA ARG A 769 28.89 8.02 27.24
C ARG A 769 27.37 8.13 27.18
N LEU A 770 26.78 8.79 28.18
CA LEU A 770 25.35 9.06 28.24
C LEU A 770 25.15 10.59 28.19
N PHE A 771 24.43 11.04 27.17
CA PHE A 771 24.16 12.44 26.90
C PHE A 771 22.78 12.78 27.46
N ILE A 772 22.71 13.60 28.48
CA ILE A 772 21.47 13.89 29.22
C ILE A 772 21.52 15.31 29.79
N SER A 773 20.36 15.88 30.14
CA SER A 773 20.31 17.19 30.81
C SER A 773 21.12 17.19 32.11
N GLY A 774 21.94 18.23 32.29
CA GLY A 774 22.79 18.40 33.47
C GLY A 774 22.02 18.59 34.77
N GLU A 775 20.75 19.05 34.70
CA GLU A 775 19.90 19.23 35.88
C GLU A 775 19.61 17.91 36.60
N ARG A 776 19.63 16.79 35.87
CA ARG A 776 19.40 15.44 36.41
C ARG A 776 20.57 14.89 37.22
N LEU A 777 21.74 15.54 37.16
CA LEU A 777 22.96 15.11 37.86
C LEU A 777 22.86 15.25 39.38
N ALA A 778 21.90 16.05 39.87
CA ALA A 778 21.64 16.23 41.29
C ALA A 778 20.90 15.04 41.94
N ASP A 779 20.31 14.15 41.13
CA ASP A 779 19.55 13.00 41.64
C ASP A 779 20.47 11.92 42.22
N ARG A 780 20.42 11.76 43.55
CA ARG A 780 21.21 10.75 44.27
C ARG A 780 20.91 9.32 43.82
N ALA A 781 19.65 8.96 43.54
CA ALA A 781 19.30 7.61 43.16
C ALA A 781 19.88 7.25 41.78
N LEU A 782 19.86 8.22 40.85
CA LEU A 782 20.52 8.09 39.55
C LEU A 782 22.03 7.89 39.70
N ARG A 783 22.68 8.71 40.53
CA ARG A 783 24.14 8.64 40.77
C ARG A 783 24.56 7.31 41.35
N GLU A 784 23.79 6.80 42.30
CA GLU A 784 24.01 5.49 42.91
C GLU A 784 23.82 4.36 41.89
N HIS A 785 22.72 4.38 41.12
CA HIS A 785 22.40 3.36 40.12
C HIS A 785 23.44 3.26 38.99
N LEU A 786 23.92 4.41 38.50
CA LEU A 786 24.96 4.50 37.47
C LEU A 786 26.39 4.47 38.05
N LEU A 787 26.54 4.34 39.37
CA LEU A 787 27.82 4.23 40.07
C LEU A 787 28.76 5.44 39.84
N LEU A 788 28.19 6.64 39.73
CA LEU A 788 28.94 7.87 39.40
C LEU A 788 29.83 8.35 40.53
N ASP A 789 29.45 8.06 41.79
CA ASP A 789 30.22 8.39 42.99
C ASP A 789 31.12 7.23 43.47
N ALA A 790 31.10 6.12 42.73
CA ALA A 790 31.92 4.95 43.01
C ALA A 790 33.11 4.85 42.03
N SER A 791 34.03 3.93 42.29
CA SER A 791 35.12 3.58 41.37
C SER A 791 34.85 2.23 40.71
N PRO A 792 33.88 2.11 39.77
CA PRO A 792 33.66 0.87 39.04
C PRO A 792 34.88 0.56 38.14
N PRO A 793 35.00 -0.69 37.64
CA PRO A 793 35.97 -0.99 36.59
C PRO A 793 35.82 0.01 35.42
N PRO A 794 36.92 0.46 34.79
CA PRO A 794 36.90 1.53 33.78
C PRO A 794 35.89 1.31 32.66
N GLU A 795 35.69 0.05 32.26
CA GLU A 795 34.75 -0.36 31.22
C GLU A 795 33.27 -0.14 31.59
N PHE A 796 32.94 0.05 32.87
CA PHE A 796 31.61 0.38 33.38
C PHE A 796 31.51 1.79 33.94
N ALA A 797 32.56 2.61 33.84
CA ALA A 797 32.49 4.01 34.23
C ALA A 797 31.64 4.79 33.20
N VAL A 798 30.48 5.28 33.64
CA VAL A 798 29.57 6.09 32.81
C VAL A 798 30.04 7.54 32.79
N GLN A 799 30.36 8.03 31.59
CA GLN A 799 30.68 9.44 31.35
C GLN A 799 29.40 10.18 31.02
N LEU A 800 29.00 11.12 31.87
CA LEU A 800 27.85 11.97 31.61
C LEU A 800 28.29 13.21 30.83
N GLU A 801 27.60 13.47 29.74
CA GLU A 801 27.80 14.65 28.91
C GLU A 801 26.48 15.42 28.75
N PRO A 802 26.51 16.75 28.54
CA PRO A 802 25.30 17.51 28.23
C PRO A 802 24.57 16.95 27.00
N TYR A 803 23.24 16.94 27.01
CA TYR A 803 22.43 16.43 25.89
C TYR A 803 22.87 17.01 24.53
N GLU A 804 23.17 18.31 24.46
CA GLU A 804 23.55 19.00 23.21
C GLU A 804 24.96 18.68 22.71
N SER A 805 25.81 18.05 23.52
CA SER A 805 27.18 17.71 23.12
C SER A 805 27.28 16.44 22.28
N ILE A 806 26.17 15.76 21.99
CA ILE A 806 26.15 14.51 21.21
C ILE A 806 26.87 14.66 19.86
N LEU A 807 26.56 15.72 19.10
CA LEU A 807 27.13 15.94 17.78
C LEU A 807 28.63 16.27 17.81
N PRO A 808 29.12 17.23 18.63
CA PRO A 808 30.55 17.49 18.74
C PRO A 808 31.33 16.29 19.29
N SER A 809 30.80 15.56 20.27
CA SER A 809 31.47 14.37 20.81
C SER A 809 31.53 13.22 19.80
N LEU A 810 30.46 12.98 19.04
CA LEU A 810 30.47 11.99 17.95
C LEU A 810 31.51 12.35 16.87
N ARG A 811 31.63 13.64 16.51
CA ARG A 811 32.66 14.10 15.58
C ARG A 811 34.07 13.90 16.14
N GLY A 812 34.29 14.23 17.41
CA GLY A 812 35.56 13.99 18.09
C GLY A 812 35.97 12.51 18.04
N ILE A 813 35.02 11.60 18.32
CA ILE A 813 35.25 10.15 18.18
C ILE A 813 35.61 9.80 16.74
N CYS A 814 34.86 10.30 15.75
CA CYS A 814 35.09 10.01 14.34
C CYS A 814 36.46 10.48 13.83
N THR A 815 36.99 11.60 14.33
CA THR A 815 38.34 12.10 13.96
C THR A 815 39.47 11.20 14.45
N GLY A 816 39.23 10.43 15.51
CA GLY A 816 40.22 9.49 16.08
C GLY A 816 40.12 8.06 15.56
N LEU A 817 39.18 7.74 14.66
CA LEU A 817 38.97 6.37 14.18
C LEU A 817 40.10 5.89 13.27
N ALA A 818 40.59 4.68 13.52
CA ALA A 818 41.48 4.00 12.59
C ALA A 818 40.71 3.50 11.35
N ALA A 819 41.41 3.32 10.22
CA ALA A 819 40.80 3.06 8.90
C ALA A 819 39.80 1.88 8.84
N LYS A 820 39.95 0.87 9.71
CA LYS A 820 39.09 -0.33 9.73
C LYS A 820 37.95 -0.25 10.74
N GLU A 821 37.97 0.73 11.65
CA GLU A 821 36.98 0.83 12.71
C GLU A 821 35.62 1.27 12.17
N LYS A 822 34.57 0.79 12.83
CA LYS A 822 33.18 1.05 12.44
C LYS A 822 32.39 1.62 13.60
N VAL A 823 31.51 2.57 13.28
CA VAL A 823 30.50 3.13 14.17
C VAL A 823 29.14 2.60 13.70
N TRP A 824 28.50 1.83 14.57
CA TRP A 824 27.19 1.27 14.35
C TRP A 824 26.12 2.31 14.70
N ILE A 825 25.19 2.56 13.79
CA ILE A 825 24.05 3.45 14.01
C ILE A 825 22.83 2.92 13.25
N SER A 826 21.63 3.12 13.80
CA SER A 826 20.38 2.76 13.12
C SER A 826 20.21 3.60 11.85
N ASP A 827 19.59 3.03 10.81
CA ASP A 827 19.18 3.79 9.63
C ASP A 827 17.96 4.71 9.87
N LYS A 828 17.19 4.46 10.93
CA LYS A 828 16.14 5.35 11.45
C LYS A 828 16.70 6.56 12.19
N ALA A 829 17.97 6.54 12.58
CA ALA A 829 18.59 7.67 13.26
C ALA A 829 18.55 8.93 12.39
N SER A 830 18.51 10.08 13.07
CA SER A 830 18.51 11.39 12.42
C SER A 830 19.67 11.57 11.44
N TYR A 831 19.38 12.25 10.33
CA TYR A 831 20.39 12.54 9.32
C TYR A 831 21.60 13.28 9.91
N ALA A 832 21.40 14.18 10.89
CA ALA A 832 22.46 14.91 11.56
C ALA A 832 23.54 13.99 12.17
N LEU A 833 23.11 12.92 12.85
CA LEU A 833 24.02 11.99 13.52
C LEU A 833 24.63 10.99 12.54
N THR A 834 23.86 10.51 11.57
CA THR A 834 24.41 9.59 10.58
C THR A 834 25.42 10.30 9.67
N GLU A 835 25.14 11.52 9.22
CA GLU A 835 26.04 12.34 8.40
C GLU A 835 27.37 12.61 9.10
N ALA A 836 27.35 12.86 10.42
CA ALA A 836 28.54 13.10 11.22
C ALA A 836 29.54 11.92 11.22
N ILE A 837 29.06 10.70 10.98
CA ILE A 837 29.90 9.50 10.84
C ILE A 837 30.35 9.38 9.38
N PRO A 838 31.66 9.45 9.06
CA PRO A 838 32.12 9.32 7.69
C PRO A 838 31.64 8.02 7.04
N LYS A 839 31.24 8.07 5.76
CA LYS A 839 30.65 6.91 5.05
C LYS A 839 31.52 5.65 5.11
N ALA A 840 32.85 5.81 5.13
CA ALA A 840 33.80 4.69 5.26
C ALA A 840 33.75 3.99 6.63
N HIS A 841 33.34 4.68 7.69
CA HIS A 841 33.26 4.14 9.06
C HIS A 841 31.83 3.77 9.48
N ARG A 842 30.83 4.15 8.69
CA ARG A 842 29.42 3.98 9.05
C ARG A 842 28.95 2.54 8.83
N LEU A 843 28.47 1.89 9.88
CA LEU A 843 27.77 0.61 9.84
C LEU A 843 26.28 0.87 10.13
N LEU A 844 25.46 0.81 9.08
CA LEU A 844 24.00 1.00 9.20
C LEU A 844 23.31 -0.34 9.48
N SER A 845 22.29 -0.33 10.33
CA SER A 845 21.34 -1.42 10.47
C SER A 845 19.91 -0.91 10.60
N GLN A 846 18.96 -1.71 10.13
CA GLN A 846 17.53 -1.43 10.29
C GLN A 846 17.12 -1.45 11.76
N TYR A 847 17.56 -2.47 12.49
CA TYR A 847 17.32 -2.63 13.92
C TYR A 847 18.64 -2.62 14.68
N SER A 848 18.64 -1.95 15.83
CA SER A 848 19.78 -2.01 16.74
C SER A 848 19.79 -3.36 17.47
N PRO A 849 20.95 -3.81 18.00
CA PRO A 849 20.99 -4.99 18.86
C PRO A 849 20.14 -4.83 20.14
N ILE A 850 19.86 -3.59 20.57
CA ILE A 850 19.00 -3.32 21.73
C ILE A 850 17.53 -3.51 21.36
N CYS A 851 17.09 -2.99 20.21
CA CYS A 851 15.75 -3.22 19.66
C CYS A 851 15.42 -4.73 19.59
N LEU A 852 16.34 -5.54 19.05
CA LEU A 852 16.17 -6.99 18.98
C LEU A 852 16.15 -7.66 20.36
N ALA A 853 17.02 -7.23 21.29
CA ALA A 853 17.12 -7.83 22.61
C ALA A 853 15.88 -7.56 23.47
N LYS A 854 15.39 -6.30 23.51
CA LYS A 854 14.25 -5.91 24.35
C LYS A 854 12.90 -6.40 23.84
N ALA A 855 12.80 -6.72 22.55
CA ALA A 855 11.60 -7.30 21.96
C ALA A 855 11.23 -8.65 22.61
N VAL A 856 12.24 -9.43 23.03
CA VAL A 856 12.08 -10.71 23.73
C VAL A 856 12.18 -10.49 25.24
N LYS A 857 11.05 -10.51 25.93
CA LYS A 857 11.00 -10.27 27.37
C LYS A 857 11.57 -11.47 28.11
N ASN A 858 12.43 -11.20 29.10
CA ASN A 858 12.92 -12.26 29.99
C ASN A 858 11.83 -12.68 30.99
N PRO A 859 11.99 -13.80 31.72
CA PRO A 859 10.96 -14.30 32.63
C PRO A 859 10.45 -13.28 33.67
N VAL A 860 11.34 -12.42 34.19
CA VAL A 860 10.95 -11.37 35.15
C VAL A 860 10.09 -10.30 34.49
N GLU A 861 10.47 -9.86 33.29
CA GLU A 861 9.68 -8.90 32.51
C GLU A 861 8.32 -9.49 32.10
N THR A 862 8.27 -10.76 31.65
CA THR A 862 6.98 -11.39 31.29
C THR A 862 6.05 -11.55 32.49
N GLU A 863 6.59 -11.83 33.67
CA GLU A 863 5.79 -11.93 34.90
C GLU A 863 5.34 -10.54 35.38
N GLY A 864 6.18 -9.52 35.22
CA GLY A 864 5.80 -8.11 35.44
C GLY A 864 4.62 -7.70 34.55
N MET A 865 4.69 -8.01 33.26
CA MET A 865 3.59 -7.76 32.32
C MET A 865 2.31 -8.45 32.76
N ARG A 866 2.35 -9.71 33.22
CA ARG A 866 1.16 -10.40 33.77
C ARG A 866 0.59 -9.67 34.98
N ARG A 867 1.42 -9.27 35.95
CA ARG A 867 0.96 -8.51 37.14
C ARG A 867 0.31 -7.18 36.75
N ALA A 868 0.91 -6.44 35.81
CA ALA A 868 0.35 -5.19 35.30
C ALA A 868 -1.05 -5.42 34.70
N HIS A 869 -1.22 -6.46 33.87
CA HIS A 869 -2.49 -6.76 33.23
C HIS A 869 -3.57 -7.25 34.20
N VAL A 870 -3.20 -7.98 35.26
CA VAL A 870 -4.17 -8.37 36.30
C VAL A 870 -4.68 -7.13 37.05
N LYS A 871 -3.79 -6.20 37.43
CA LYS A 871 -4.16 -4.92 38.03
C LYS A 871 -5.04 -4.08 37.12
N ASP A 872 -4.69 -4.01 35.84
CA ASP A 872 -5.47 -3.25 34.85
C ASP A 872 -6.86 -3.85 34.63
N ALA A 873 -6.96 -5.19 34.58
CA ALA A 873 -8.24 -5.88 34.49
C ALA A 873 -9.13 -5.64 35.72
N VAL A 874 -8.56 -5.55 36.93
CA VAL A 874 -9.30 -5.15 38.14
C VAL A 874 -9.92 -3.77 37.96
N ALA A 875 -9.13 -2.79 37.52
CA ALA A 875 -9.61 -1.43 37.28
C ALA A 875 -10.74 -1.39 36.23
N LEU A 876 -10.58 -2.14 35.14
CA LEU A 876 -11.59 -2.20 34.08
C LEU A 876 -12.86 -2.97 34.49
N CYS A 877 -12.76 -4.00 35.35
CA CYS A 877 -13.93 -4.64 35.93
C CYS A 877 -14.76 -3.67 36.78
N GLU A 878 -14.10 -2.80 37.57
CA GLU A 878 -14.79 -1.74 38.30
C GLU A 878 -15.44 -0.72 37.36
N LEU A 879 -14.72 -0.33 36.30
CA LEU A 879 -15.23 0.59 35.30
C LEU A 879 -16.47 0.06 34.60
N PHE A 880 -16.43 -1.14 34.04
CA PHE A 880 -17.58 -1.70 33.31
C PHE A 880 -18.76 -1.99 34.23
N HIS A 881 -18.51 -2.39 35.48
CA HIS A 881 -19.55 -2.45 36.50
C HIS A 881 -20.20 -1.09 36.76
N TRP A 882 -19.39 -0.03 36.87
CA TRP A 882 -19.87 1.34 37.07
C TRP A 882 -20.65 1.86 35.86
N LEU A 883 -20.15 1.64 34.63
CA LEU A 883 -20.78 2.08 33.39
C LEU A 883 -22.18 1.46 33.23
N GLU A 884 -22.35 0.16 33.47
CA GLU A 884 -23.65 -0.50 33.42
C GLU A 884 -24.70 0.13 34.34
N LYS A 885 -24.26 0.68 35.48
CA LYS A 885 -25.14 1.30 36.47
C LYS A 885 -25.43 2.77 36.18
N GLU A 886 -24.44 3.51 35.68
CA GLU A 886 -24.55 4.97 35.53
C GLU A 886 -25.05 5.43 34.16
N ILE A 887 -24.77 4.68 33.08
CA ILE A 887 -25.24 5.04 31.72
C ILE A 887 -26.78 5.11 31.64
N PRO A 888 -27.57 4.18 32.22
CA PRO A 888 -29.03 4.29 32.22
C PRO A 888 -29.58 5.55 32.90
N LYS A 889 -28.77 6.23 33.73
CA LYS A 889 -29.15 7.50 34.38
C LYS A 889 -28.92 8.72 33.49
N GLY A 890 -28.23 8.57 32.35
CA GLY A 890 -28.00 9.63 31.37
C GLY A 890 -26.99 10.70 31.79
N THR A 891 -26.07 10.38 32.70
CA THR A 891 -25.07 11.35 33.23
C THR A 891 -23.65 11.11 32.72
N VAL A 892 -23.40 9.98 32.04
CA VAL A 892 -22.07 9.60 31.56
C VAL A 892 -21.86 10.13 30.15
N THR A 893 -20.70 10.71 29.93
CA THR A 893 -20.17 11.19 28.64
C THR A 893 -18.84 10.50 28.30
N GLU A 894 -18.40 10.58 27.06
CA GLU A 894 -17.13 10.02 26.58
C GLU A 894 -15.95 10.45 27.45
N ILE A 895 -15.82 11.75 27.72
CA ILE A 895 -14.76 12.27 28.62
C ILE A 895 -14.90 11.69 30.03
N SER A 896 -16.11 11.72 30.61
CA SER A 896 -16.27 11.22 31.98
C SER A 896 -16.03 9.71 32.10
N ALA A 897 -16.25 8.93 31.04
CA ALA A 897 -15.94 7.51 31.02
C ALA A 897 -14.42 7.28 30.93
N SER A 898 -13.73 8.08 30.10
CA SER A 898 -12.25 8.14 30.04
C SER A 898 -11.64 8.50 31.39
N ASP A 899 -12.08 9.60 32.00
CA ASP A 899 -11.61 10.07 33.32
C ASP A 899 -11.84 9.00 34.39
N LYS A 900 -12.99 8.31 34.33
CA LYS A 900 -13.31 7.26 35.29
C LYS A 900 -12.44 6.01 35.11
N ALA A 901 -12.08 5.67 33.87
CA ALA A 901 -11.15 4.59 33.59
C ALA A 901 -9.77 4.87 34.21
N GLU A 902 -9.28 6.10 34.03
CA GLU A 902 -8.03 6.56 34.65
C GLU A 902 -8.13 6.59 36.17
N GLU A 903 -9.24 7.06 36.74
CA GLU A 903 -9.46 7.07 38.20
C GLU A 903 -9.32 5.67 38.80
N PHE A 904 -9.91 4.64 38.18
CA PHE A 904 -9.80 3.27 38.67
C PHE A 904 -8.39 2.69 38.51
N ARG A 905 -7.67 3.03 37.43
CA ARG A 905 -6.26 2.63 37.23
C ARG A 905 -5.33 3.27 38.24
N ARG A 906 -5.53 4.55 38.56
CA ARG A 906 -4.76 5.28 39.59
C ARG A 906 -4.84 4.66 40.98
N GLN A 907 -5.87 3.86 41.26
CA GLN A 907 -6.00 3.12 42.52
C GLN A 907 -5.15 1.85 42.59
N GLN A 908 -4.64 1.37 41.45
CA GLN A 908 -3.85 0.15 41.39
C GLN A 908 -2.40 0.41 41.79
N GLU A 909 -1.79 -0.59 42.43
CA GLU A 909 -0.40 -0.51 42.88
C GLU A 909 0.56 -0.27 41.70
N ASP A 910 1.58 0.57 41.92
CA ASP A 910 2.62 0.88 40.94
C ASP A 910 2.14 1.49 39.61
N PHE A 911 0.92 2.02 39.55
CA PHE A 911 0.47 2.89 38.46
C PHE A 911 1.39 4.13 38.33
N VAL A 912 1.74 4.49 37.10
CA VAL A 912 2.59 5.64 36.79
C VAL A 912 1.80 6.69 36.01
N GLU A 913 1.35 6.33 34.82
CA GLU A 913 0.53 7.17 33.91
C GLU A 913 -0.26 6.29 32.94
N LEU A 914 -1.06 6.88 32.07
CA LEU A 914 -1.68 6.15 30.95
C LEU A 914 -0.61 5.77 29.91
N SER A 915 -0.80 4.70 29.14
CA SER A 915 0.14 4.29 28.08
C SER A 915 -0.15 4.92 26.72
N PHE A 916 -1.31 5.58 26.59
CA PHE A 916 -1.72 6.47 25.50
C PHE A 916 -2.98 7.24 25.92
N ALA A 917 -3.38 8.24 25.13
CA ALA A 917 -4.64 8.95 25.36
C ALA A 917 -5.83 8.01 25.14
N THR A 918 -6.68 7.84 26.17
CA THR A 918 -7.83 6.94 26.11
C THR A 918 -8.79 7.33 24.99
N ILE A 919 -9.16 6.36 24.16
CA ILE A 919 -10.20 6.47 23.14
C ILE A 919 -11.50 6.01 23.79
N SER A 920 -12.40 6.95 24.04
CA SER A 920 -13.73 6.70 24.58
C SER A 920 -14.78 7.21 23.61
N SER A 921 -15.51 6.32 22.95
CA SER A 921 -16.31 6.66 21.78
C SER A 921 -17.70 6.02 21.83
N SER A 922 -18.75 6.83 21.67
CA SER A 922 -20.15 6.38 21.60
C SER A 922 -20.75 6.53 20.20
N GLY A 923 -21.39 5.47 19.70
CA GLY A 923 -22.08 5.47 18.42
C GLY A 923 -21.15 5.87 17.27
N PRO A 924 -21.50 6.89 16.45
CA PRO A 924 -20.72 7.26 15.26
C PRO A 924 -19.25 7.61 15.53
N ASN A 925 -18.93 8.12 16.73
CA ASN A 925 -17.54 8.42 17.10
C ASN A 925 -16.67 7.16 17.18
N ALA A 926 -17.26 5.98 17.43
CA ALA A 926 -16.52 4.73 17.48
C ALA A 926 -16.00 4.29 16.10
N ALA A 927 -16.56 4.82 15.00
CA ALA A 927 -16.05 4.58 13.65
C ALA A 927 -14.74 5.34 13.36
N ILE A 928 -14.40 6.36 14.15
CA ILE A 928 -13.16 7.13 14.00
C ILE A 928 -12.05 6.42 14.77
N ILE A 929 -11.17 5.73 14.03
CA ILE A 929 -10.17 4.79 14.58
C ILE A 929 -9.33 5.41 15.72
N HIS A 930 -8.80 6.63 15.52
CA HIS A 930 -8.01 7.37 16.52
C HIS A 930 -8.82 8.57 17.07
N TYR A 931 -10.07 8.33 17.46
CA TYR A 931 -10.89 9.36 18.09
C TYR A 931 -10.30 9.79 19.44
N LYS A 932 -10.24 11.11 19.67
CA LYS A 932 -9.94 11.67 20.98
C LYS A 932 -11.13 12.52 21.44
N PRO A 933 -11.77 12.20 22.57
CA PRO A 933 -12.82 13.04 23.10
C PRO A 933 -12.23 14.37 23.59
N VAL A 934 -12.82 15.47 23.13
CA VAL A 934 -12.56 16.85 23.56
C VAL A 934 -13.87 17.51 23.97
N PRO A 935 -13.87 18.56 24.80
CA PRO A 935 -15.11 19.15 25.33
C PRO A 935 -16.14 19.50 24.25
N GLU A 936 -15.70 19.84 23.05
CA GLU A 936 -16.53 20.24 21.91
C GLU A 936 -17.24 19.08 21.22
N ASN A 937 -16.67 17.87 21.24
CA ASN A 937 -17.24 16.68 20.59
C ASN A 937 -17.70 15.59 21.60
N ASN A 938 -17.63 15.89 22.90
CA ASN A 938 -17.99 15.00 23.99
C ASN A 938 -19.47 14.57 23.95
N ARG A 939 -19.73 13.32 23.53
CA ARG A 939 -21.10 12.77 23.47
C ARG A 939 -21.53 12.14 24.80
N PRO A 940 -22.82 12.23 25.17
CA PRO A 940 -23.38 11.39 26.21
C PRO A 940 -23.42 9.93 25.76
N LEU A 941 -23.07 9.00 26.64
CA LEU A 941 -23.23 7.56 26.41
C LEU A 941 -24.71 7.18 26.52
N SER A 942 -25.11 6.19 25.73
CA SER A 942 -26.48 5.73 25.62
C SER A 942 -26.58 4.22 25.79
N VAL A 943 -27.74 3.74 26.23
CA VAL A 943 -28.05 2.29 26.21
C VAL A 943 -28.40 1.78 24.81
N ASN A 944 -28.61 2.66 23.83
CA ASN A 944 -29.03 2.29 22.48
C ASN A 944 -27.91 2.44 21.43
N GLU A 945 -26.67 2.67 21.86
CA GLU A 945 -25.53 2.82 20.97
C GLU A 945 -24.39 1.90 21.44
N ILE A 946 -23.55 1.47 20.49
CA ILE A 946 -22.25 0.88 20.81
C ILE A 946 -21.39 1.89 21.57
N PHE A 947 -20.65 1.38 22.55
CA PHE A 947 -19.58 2.08 23.22
C PHE A 947 -18.27 1.32 23.03
N LEU A 948 -17.27 1.99 22.49
CA LEU A 948 -15.90 1.49 22.34
C LEU A 948 -15.00 2.23 23.34
N LEU A 949 -14.26 1.45 24.13
CA LEU A 949 -13.23 1.97 25.02
C LEU A 949 -11.92 1.26 24.71
N ASP A 950 -10.94 2.04 24.28
CA ASP A 950 -9.55 1.62 24.11
C ASP A 950 -8.66 2.46 25.02
N SER A 951 -7.92 1.77 25.89
CA SER A 951 -7.17 2.41 26.95
C SER A 951 -6.12 1.49 27.56
N GLY A 952 -5.03 2.07 28.05
CA GLY A 952 -3.98 1.33 28.75
C GLY A 952 -3.22 2.20 29.76
N ALA A 953 -2.33 1.57 30.52
CA ALA A 953 -1.50 2.25 31.51
C ALA A 953 -0.07 1.73 31.59
N GLN A 954 0.79 2.61 32.07
CA GLN A 954 2.14 2.33 32.50
C GLN A 954 2.11 1.96 33.99
N TYR A 955 2.59 0.77 34.30
CA TYR A 955 2.90 0.32 35.66
C TYR A 955 4.40 0.09 35.77
N LYS A 956 4.98 0.18 36.97
CA LYS A 956 6.40 -0.19 37.13
C LYS A 956 6.73 -1.61 36.66
N ASP A 957 5.74 -2.50 36.73
CA ASP A 957 5.84 -3.89 36.29
C ASP A 957 5.73 -4.09 34.78
N GLY A 958 5.09 -3.19 34.04
CA GLY A 958 4.75 -3.42 32.64
C GLY A 958 3.79 -2.38 32.04
N THR A 959 3.54 -2.50 30.74
CA THR A 959 2.65 -1.62 29.95
C THR A 959 1.39 -2.41 29.56
N THR A 960 0.20 -1.80 29.63
CA THR A 960 -1.05 -2.41 29.15
C THR A 960 -1.62 -1.69 27.94
N ASP A 961 -2.39 -2.44 27.15
CA ASP A 961 -3.19 -1.97 26.03
C ASP A 961 -4.42 -2.89 25.89
N VAL A 962 -5.61 -2.31 25.80
CA VAL A 962 -6.85 -3.09 25.77
C VAL A 962 -8.03 -2.26 25.26
N THR A 963 -8.60 -2.76 24.16
CA THR A 963 -9.89 -2.34 23.66
C THR A 963 -11.02 -3.31 24.00
N ARG A 964 -12.15 -2.79 24.49
CA ARG A 964 -13.44 -3.48 24.52
C ARG A 964 -14.52 -2.65 23.86
N THR A 965 -15.33 -3.33 23.04
CA THR A 965 -16.56 -2.79 22.48
C THR A 965 -17.75 -3.45 23.16
N VAL A 966 -18.71 -2.65 23.63
CA VAL A 966 -19.88 -3.11 24.40
C VAL A 966 -21.16 -2.38 23.99
N HIS A 967 -22.30 -2.97 24.34
CA HIS A 967 -23.62 -2.34 24.22
C HIS A 967 -24.39 -2.47 25.54
N PHE A 968 -25.01 -1.38 26.01
CA PHE A 968 -25.68 -1.35 27.32
C PHE A 968 -27.18 -1.66 27.27
N GLY A 969 -27.79 -1.67 26.10
CA GLY A 969 -29.15 -2.16 25.82
C GLY A 969 -29.13 -3.36 24.87
N THR A 970 -29.96 -3.34 23.83
CA THR A 970 -30.05 -4.40 22.81
C THR A 970 -29.33 -3.99 21.51
N PRO A 971 -28.20 -4.61 21.15
CA PRO A 971 -27.53 -4.34 19.88
C PRO A 971 -28.36 -4.84 18.70
N THR A 972 -28.22 -4.20 17.55
CA THR A 972 -28.81 -4.62 16.28
C THR A 972 -28.17 -5.90 15.76
N GLU A 973 -28.86 -6.59 14.85
CA GLU A 973 -28.29 -7.81 14.24
C GLU A 973 -27.03 -7.52 13.42
N TYR A 974 -26.95 -6.35 12.76
CA TYR A 974 -25.75 -5.96 12.00
C TYR A 974 -24.56 -5.66 12.92
N GLU A 975 -24.78 -4.94 14.02
CA GLU A 975 -23.73 -4.74 15.04
C GLU A 975 -23.22 -6.07 15.59
N LYS A 976 -24.11 -7.03 15.87
CA LYS A 976 -23.73 -8.37 16.34
C LYS A 976 -22.96 -9.16 15.28
N GLU A 977 -23.37 -9.08 14.02
CA GLU A 977 -22.72 -9.75 12.89
C GLU A 977 -21.27 -9.26 12.73
N CYS A 978 -21.08 -7.93 12.60
CA CYS A 978 -19.76 -7.32 12.52
C CYS A 978 -18.90 -7.63 13.76
N PHE A 979 -19.47 -7.55 14.97
CA PHE A 979 -18.75 -7.88 16.20
C PHE A 979 -18.28 -9.33 16.21
N THR A 980 -19.12 -10.24 15.72
CA THR A 980 -18.79 -11.66 15.66
C THR A 980 -17.67 -11.92 14.65
N TYR A 981 -17.66 -11.26 13.49
CA TYR A 981 -16.54 -11.40 12.54
C TYR A 981 -15.21 -10.89 13.10
N VAL A 982 -15.24 -9.75 13.80
CA VAL A 982 -14.06 -9.21 14.50
C VAL A 982 -13.59 -10.21 15.57
N LEU A 983 -14.51 -10.77 16.36
CA LEU A 983 -14.19 -11.78 17.35
C LEU A 983 -13.61 -13.06 16.73
N GLN A 984 -14.15 -13.52 15.60
CA GLN A 984 -13.59 -14.68 14.87
C GLN A 984 -12.16 -14.41 14.42
N GLY A 985 -11.88 -13.21 13.92
CA GLY A 985 -10.52 -12.77 13.59
C GLY A 985 -9.58 -12.79 14.79
N HIS A 986 -10.02 -12.23 15.92
CA HIS A 986 -9.26 -12.20 17.17
C HIS A 986 -8.95 -13.61 17.66
N ILE A 987 -9.95 -14.50 17.68
CA ILE A 987 -9.75 -15.90 18.09
C ILE A 987 -8.80 -16.62 17.12
N ALA A 988 -8.91 -16.36 15.81
CA ALA A 988 -8.08 -17.01 14.81
C ALA A 988 -6.58 -16.67 14.99
N VAL A 989 -6.26 -15.43 15.35
CA VAL A 989 -4.88 -15.03 15.70
C VAL A 989 -4.49 -15.61 17.06
N SER A 990 -5.25 -15.34 18.12
CA SER A 990 -4.88 -15.77 19.47
C SER A 990 -4.79 -17.30 19.64
N SER A 991 -5.50 -18.10 18.84
CA SER A 991 -5.44 -19.58 18.90
C SER A 991 -4.49 -20.20 17.86
N ALA A 992 -3.85 -19.38 17.02
CA ALA A 992 -2.95 -19.87 15.97
C ALA A 992 -1.77 -20.65 16.58
N VAL A 993 -1.42 -21.76 15.92
CA VAL A 993 -0.20 -22.52 16.19
C VAL A 993 0.68 -22.48 14.95
N PHE A 994 1.89 -21.96 15.08
CA PHE A 994 2.77 -21.66 13.95
C PHE A 994 4.22 -22.08 14.23
N PRO A 995 5.04 -22.38 13.20
CA PRO A 995 6.44 -22.73 13.41
C PRO A 995 7.26 -21.59 14.02
N THR A 996 8.27 -21.93 14.83
CA THR A 996 9.29 -20.97 15.26
C THR A 996 9.94 -20.31 14.05
N GLY A 997 10.13 -18.99 14.10
CA GLY A 997 10.71 -18.22 12.99
C GLY A 997 9.68 -17.72 11.96
N THR A 998 8.39 -17.95 12.20
CA THR A 998 7.31 -17.30 11.42
C THR A 998 7.28 -15.81 11.74
N LYS A 999 7.20 -14.97 10.71
CA LYS A 999 7.02 -13.52 10.85
C LYS A 999 5.58 -13.17 11.17
N GLY A 1000 5.34 -12.12 11.95
CA GLY A 1000 4.01 -11.76 12.39
C GLY A 1000 3.09 -11.28 11.26
N HIS A 1001 3.61 -10.65 10.20
CA HIS A 1001 2.78 -10.26 9.04
C HIS A 1001 2.06 -11.46 8.37
N LEU A 1002 2.59 -12.68 8.50
CA LEU A 1002 1.97 -13.89 7.95
C LEU A 1002 0.69 -14.30 8.71
N LEU A 1003 0.46 -13.72 9.89
CA LEU A 1003 -0.70 -13.98 10.73
C LEU A 1003 -1.79 -12.90 10.58
N ASP A 1004 -1.47 -11.75 9.95
CA ASP A 1004 -2.39 -10.61 9.79
C ASP A 1004 -3.70 -11.02 9.07
N SER A 1005 -3.60 -11.84 8.02
CA SER A 1005 -4.77 -12.30 7.26
C SER A 1005 -5.71 -13.22 8.04
N PHE A 1006 -5.25 -13.86 9.13
CA PHE A 1006 -6.13 -14.69 9.96
C PHE A 1006 -7.20 -13.84 10.64
N ALA A 1007 -6.83 -12.64 11.10
CA ALA A 1007 -7.75 -11.69 11.70
C ALA A 1007 -8.77 -11.09 10.71
N ARG A 1008 -8.44 -11.08 9.41
CA ARG A 1008 -9.28 -10.46 8.37
C ARG A 1008 -10.22 -11.42 7.67
N ALA A 1009 -9.94 -12.73 7.73
CA ALA A 1009 -10.61 -13.73 6.89
C ALA A 1009 -12.15 -13.68 6.98
N ALA A 1010 -12.72 -13.57 8.18
CA ALA A 1010 -14.16 -13.50 8.38
C ALA A 1010 -14.78 -12.21 7.82
N LEU A 1011 -14.10 -11.07 7.96
CA LEU A 1011 -14.53 -9.80 7.38
C LEU A 1011 -14.45 -9.83 5.85
N TRP A 1012 -13.35 -10.30 5.28
CA TRP A 1012 -13.14 -10.39 3.83
C TRP A 1012 -14.14 -11.31 3.14
N HIS A 1013 -14.55 -12.41 3.79
CA HIS A 1013 -15.61 -13.28 3.27
C HIS A 1013 -16.93 -12.54 3.04
N ASN A 1014 -17.15 -11.46 3.79
CA ASN A 1014 -18.34 -10.62 3.74
C ASN A 1014 -18.10 -9.26 3.08
N GLY A 1015 -16.95 -9.06 2.43
CA GLY A 1015 -16.61 -7.81 1.73
C GLY A 1015 -16.27 -6.64 2.65
N LEU A 1016 -15.92 -6.90 3.91
CA LEU A 1016 -15.55 -5.91 4.93
C LEU A 1016 -14.04 -5.95 5.21
N ASP A 1017 -13.47 -4.88 5.78
CA ASP A 1017 -12.07 -4.82 6.22
C ASP A 1017 -11.85 -3.71 7.29
N TYR A 1018 -10.63 -3.59 7.81
CA TYR A 1018 -10.18 -2.50 8.69
C TYR A 1018 -8.82 -1.92 8.29
N LEU A 1019 -8.68 -0.59 8.35
CA LEU A 1019 -7.55 0.15 7.77
C LEU A 1019 -6.35 0.37 8.73
N HIS A 1020 -6.11 -0.55 9.66
CA HIS A 1020 -4.93 -0.60 10.52
C HIS A 1020 -4.33 -2.02 10.57
N GLY A 1021 -3.14 -2.17 11.17
CA GLY A 1021 -2.53 -3.49 11.38
C GLY A 1021 -3.32 -4.31 12.40
N THR A 1022 -3.18 -5.63 12.38
CA THR A 1022 -3.80 -6.53 13.37
C THR A 1022 -3.13 -6.45 14.76
N GLY A 1023 -1.87 -6.02 14.84
CA GLY A 1023 -1.23 -5.74 16.12
C GLY A 1023 0.22 -5.27 16.01
N HIS A 1024 0.78 -4.87 17.15
CA HIS A 1024 2.14 -4.33 17.32
C HIS A 1024 2.81 -4.96 18.54
N GLY A 1025 4.15 -4.92 18.63
CA GLY A 1025 4.84 -5.30 19.86
C GLY A 1025 4.58 -4.28 20.98
N VAL A 1026 4.72 -4.71 22.24
CA VAL A 1026 4.53 -3.86 23.43
C VAL A 1026 5.73 -3.94 24.37
N GLY A 1027 6.24 -2.78 24.80
CA GLY A 1027 7.38 -2.67 25.70
C GLY A 1027 7.07 -3.02 27.16
N SER A 1028 8.10 -3.35 27.95
CA SER A 1028 7.97 -3.60 29.39
C SER A 1028 8.21 -2.30 30.19
N PHE A 1029 7.10 -1.68 30.65
CA PHE A 1029 7.09 -0.34 31.23
C PHE A 1029 7.81 0.65 30.31
N LEU A 1030 7.47 0.63 29.04
CA LEU A 1030 8.07 1.36 27.92
C LEU A 1030 6.96 1.68 26.92
N ASN A 1031 7.31 2.14 25.72
CA ASN A 1031 6.36 2.45 24.67
C ASN A 1031 5.35 1.32 24.47
N VAL A 1032 4.06 1.70 24.38
CA VAL A 1032 2.97 0.77 24.07
C VAL A 1032 3.13 0.20 22.66
N HIS A 1033 3.57 1.03 21.71
CA HIS A 1033 3.99 0.58 20.38
C HIS A 1033 5.51 0.35 20.34
N GLU A 1034 5.92 -0.91 20.36
CA GLU A 1034 7.32 -1.33 20.37
C GLU A 1034 7.63 -2.27 19.18
N GLY A 1035 8.53 -1.85 18.29
CA GLY A 1035 9.10 -2.72 17.26
C GLY A 1035 10.20 -3.66 17.80
N PRO A 1036 10.67 -4.63 17.00
CA PRO A 1036 10.44 -4.78 15.57
C PRO A 1036 9.44 -5.88 15.19
N CYS A 1037 8.89 -6.62 16.17
CA CYS A 1037 7.81 -7.56 15.93
C CYS A 1037 6.47 -6.81 15.81
N GLY A 1038 5.54 -7.38 15.04
CA GLY A 1038 4.21 -6.82 14.79
C GLY A 1038 3.41 -7.75 13.89
N ILE A 1039 2.09 -7.57 13.84
CA ILE A 1039 1.17 -8.32 13.00
C ILE A 1039 0.51 -7.31 12.06
N SER A 1040 1.11 -7.05 10.90
CA SER A 1040 0.59 -6.05 9.97
C SER A 1040 0.95 -6.35 8.52
N TYR A 1041 0.00 -6.16 7.60
CA TYR A 1041 0.24 -6.16 6.16
C TYR A 1041 1.20 -5.05 5.68
N LYS A 1042 1.38 -3.97 6.47
CA LYS A 1042 2.19 -2.80 6.07
C LYS A 1042 3.70 -3.10 6.03
N THR A 1043 4.15 -4.12 6.77
CA THR A 1043 5.59 -4.40 6.95
C THR A 1043 5.92 -5.87 6.73
N PHE A 1044 6.58 -6.18 5.61
CA PHE A 1044 7.16 -7.51 5.34
C PHE A 1044 8.51 -7.75 6.06
N ALA A 1045 9.13 -6.66 6.54
CA ALA A 1045 10.45 -6.64 7.15
C ALA A 1045 10.40 -6.73 8.69
N ASP A 1046 9.28 -7.19 9.27
CA ASP A 1046 9.18 -7.53 10.68
C ASP A 1046 10.13 -8.68 11.05
N GLU A 1047 10.59 -8.68 12.30
CA GLU A 1047 11.42 -9.77 12.82
C GLU A 1047 10.58 -11.03 13.08
N PRO A 1048 11.16 -12.23 12.89
CA PRO A 1048 10.48 -13.47 13.22
C PRO A 1048 10.01 -13.52 14.68
N LEU A 1049 8.79 -13.99 14.91
CA LEU A 1049 8.24 -14.16 16.24
C LEU A 1049 9.03 -15.22 17.02
N ALA A 1050 9.31 -14.91 18.29
CA ALA A 1050 10.02 -15.75 19.23
C ALA A 1050 9.31 -15.79 20.58
N ALA A 1051 9.44 -16.90 21.30
CA ALA A 1051 8.90 -17.03 22.65
C ALA A 1051 9.44 -15.92 23.57
N GLY A 1052 8.56 -15.29 24.35
CA GLY A 1052 8.88 -14.12 25.18
C GLY A 1052 8.54 -12.77 24.52
N MET A 1053 8.22 -12.73 23.23
CA MET A 1053 7.65 -11.51 22.62
C MET A 1053 6.21 -11.29 23.08
N ILE A 1054 5.82 -10.02 23.24
CA ILE A 1054 4.45 -9.61 23.59
C ILE A 1054 3.94 -8.70 22.48
N LEU A 1055 2.74 -8.99 21.97
CA LEU A 1055 2.09 -8.25 20.89
C LEU A 1055 0.63 -7.97 21.23
N SER A 1056 0.03 -6.94 20.63
CA SER A 1056 -1.43 -6.80 20.55
C SER A 1056 -2.02 -7.75 19.49
N ASP A 1057 -3.27 -8.12 19.71
CA ASP A 1057 -4.17 -8.79 18.77
C ASP A 1057 -5.50 -8.02 18.79
N GLU A 1058 -5.66 -7.09 17.85
CA GLU A 1058 -6.63 -5.98 17.91
C GLU A 1058 -7.44 -5.78 16.62
N PRO A 1059 -8.04 -6.82 15.98
CA PRO A 1059 -8.88 -6.61 14.82
C PRO A 1059 -10.06 -5.67 15.11
N GLY A 1060 -10.56 -5.03 14.05
CA GLY A 1060 -11.71 -4.14 14.14
C GLY A 1060 -12.57 -4.08 12.89
N TYR A 1061 -13.64 -3.30 12.97
CA TYR A 1061 -14.50 -2.91 11.86
C TYR A 1061 -15.14 -1.56 12.17
N TYR A 1062 -15.21 -0.65 11.19
CA TYR A 1062 -15.65 0.73 11.39
C TYR A 1062 -16.69 1.11 10.33
N GLU A 1063 -17.94 1.29 10.75
CA GLU A 1063 -19.06 1.70 9.89
C GLU A 1063 -19.24 3.21 9.98
N ASP A 1064 -18.79 3.92 8.95
CA ASP A 1064 -18.77 5.38 8.90
C ASP A 1064 -20.13 6.00 9.22
N GLY A 1065 -20.16 6.85 10.26
CA GLY A 1065 -21.37 7.55 10.68
C GLY A 1065 -22.34 6.71 11.52
N ALA A 1066 -22.01 5.47 11.86
CA ALA A 1066 -22.85 4.59 12.67
C ALA A 1066 -22.16 4.07 13.94
N PHE A 1067 -21.15 3.21 13.82
CA PHE A 1067 -20.46 2.58 14.95
C PHE A 1067 -19.07 2.06 14.55
N GLY A 1068 -18.25 1.71 15.54
CA GLY A 1068 -17.02 0.96 15.30
C GLY A 1068 -16.78 -0.06 16.40
N ILE A 1069 -16.06 -1.11 16.03
CA ILE A 1069 -15.79 -2.28 16.86
C ILE A 1069 -14.29 -2.53 16.79
N ARG A 1070 -13.68 -2.74 17.95
CA ARG A 1070 -12.35 -3.32 18.10
C ARG A 1070 -12.34 -4.22 19.33
N ILE A 1071 -11.68 -5.36 19.21
CA ILE A 1071 -11.48 -6.33 20.29
C ILE A 1071 -10.00 -6.59 20.39
N GLU A 1072 -9.41 -6.18 21.51
CA GLU A 1072 -7.97 -6.21 21.66
C GLU A 1072 -7.53 -6.89 22.95
N ASN A 1073 -6.52 -7.74 22.82
CA ASN A 1073 -5.76 -8.27 23.94
C ASN A 1073 -4.27 -8.16 23.64
N LEU A 1074 -3.46 -7.97 24.69
CA LEU A 1074 -2.06 -8.32 24.61
C LEU A 1074 -1.88 -9.82 24.80
N VAL A 1075 -1.02 -10.40 23.97
CA VAL A 1075 -0.70 -11.81 23.91
C VAL A 1075 0.81 -12.04 24.04
N LEU A 1076 1.20 -13.01 24.85
CA LEU A 1076 2.57 -13.50 24.97
C LEU A 1076 2.81 -14.66 24.00
N VAL A 1077 3.86 -14.58 23.20
CA VAL A 1077 4.31 -15.70 22.37
C VAL A 1077 4.93 -16.77 23.27
N VAL A 1078 4.39 -17.98 23.22
CA VAL A 1078 4.84 -19.13 24.04
C VAL A 1078 5.07 -20.37 23.18
N PRO A 1079 5.94 -21.30 23.60
CA PRO A 1079 6.09 -22.58 22.93
C PRO A 1079 4.79 -23.40 22.92
N ALA A 1080 4.43 -23.96 21.77
CA ALA A 1080 3.28 -24.84 21.61
C ALA A 1080 3.70 -26.31 21.53
N LYS A 1081 2.99 -27.19 22.25
CA LYS A 1081 3.12 -28.64 22.08
C LYS A 1081 2.16 -29.13 21.01
N THR A 1082 2.69 -29.62 19.91
CA THR A 1082 1.93 -30.11 18.75
C THR A 1082 1.94 -31.64 18.68
N LYS A 1083 0.97 -32.21 17.95
CA LYS A 1083 0.89 -33.66 17.72
C LYS A 1083 2.13 -34.24 17.04
N TYR A 1084 2.77 -33.47 16.18
CA TYR A 1084 3.98 -33.84 15.45
C TYR A 1084 5.02 -32.72 15.55
N ASN A 1085 6.30 -33.08 15.49
CA ASN A 1085 7.41 -32.15 15.42
C ASN A 1085 8.14 -32.30 14.09
N PHE A 1086 7.82 -31.45 13.11
CA PHE A 1086 8.42 -31.55 11.78
C PHE A 1086 9.83 -30.96 11.76
N ARG A 1087 10.84 -31.81 11.51
CA ARG A 1087 12.27 -31.44 11.44
C ARG A 1087 12.79 -30.70 12.67
N ASP A 1088 12.26 -31.03 13.85
CA ASP A 1088 12.67 -30.47 15.13
C ASP A 1088 12.68 -28.92 15.20
N ARG A 1089 11.85 -28.25 14.40
CA ARG A 1089 11.75 -26.78 14.39
C ARG A 1089 11.02 -26.21 15.60
N GLY A 1090 10.18 -27.02 16.26
CA GLY A 1090 9.27 -26.54 17.30
C GLY A 1090 8.12 -25.70 16.74
N SER A 1091 7.22 -25.29 17.63
CA SER A 1091 6.07 -24.44 17.30
C SER A 1091 5.81 -23.46 18.43
N LEU A 1092 5.14 -22.37 18.08
CA LEU A 1092 4.74 -21.28 18.94
C LEU A 1092 3.22 -21.12 18.87
N THR A 1093 2.65 -20.50 19.90
CA THR A 1093 1.27 -20.04 19.96
C THR A 1093 1.20 -18.81 20.85
N PHE A 1094 0.01 -18.26 21.04
CA PHE A 1094 -0.22 -17.08 21.87
C PHE A 1094 -0.91 -17.45 23.18
N GLN A 1095 -0.52 -16.76 24.24
CA GLN A 1095 -1.21 -16.80 25.53
C GLN A 1095 -1.70 -15.39 25.86
N PRO A 1096 -3.02 -15.16 25.95
CA PRO A 1096 -3.55 -13.88 26.41
C PRO A 1096 -3.01 -13.50 27.78
N ILE A 1097 -2.54 -12.26 27.92
CA ILE A 1097 -2.20 -11.65 29.22
C ILE A 1097 -3.24 -10.61 29.64
N THR A 1098 -3.95 -10.00 28.69
CA THR A 1098 -5.17 -9.23 28.97
C THR A 1098 -6.31 -10.19 29.36
N LEU A 1099 -6.82 -10.05 30.58
CA LEU A 1099 -7.87 -10.91 31.14
C LEU A 1099 -9.12 -10.08 31.49
N LEU A 1100 -9.87 -9.68 30.47
CA LEU A 1100 -11.08 -8.88 30.64
C LEU A 1100 -12.22 -9.48 29.80
N PRO A 1101 -13.44 -9.67 30.35
CA PRO A 1101 -14.53 -10.30 29.61
C PRO A 1101 -14.82 -9.62 28.25
N ILE A 1102 -15.22 -10.43 27.28
CA ILE A 1102 -15.74 -10.00 25.98
C ILE A 1102 -17.25 -10.16 26.05
N GLN A 1103 -18.00 -9.09 25.78
CA GLN A 1103 -19.43 -9.04 26.08
C GLN A 1103 -20.24 -10.00 25.19
N THR A 1104 -20.81 -11.05 25.80
CA THR A 1104 -21.46 -12.15 25.06
C THR A 1104 -22.74 -11.76 24.32
N LYS A 1105 -23.44 -10.70 24.76
CA LYS A 1105 -24.65 -10.22 24.08
C LYS A 1105 -24.39 -9.65 22.68
N MET A 1106 -23.16 -9.21 22.42
CA MET A 1106 -22.73 -8.71 21.11
C MET A 1106 -22.45 -9.85 20.12
N ILE A 1107 -22.44 -11.09 20.59
CA ILE A 1107 -22.03 -12.25 19.79
C ILE A 1107 -23.27 -12.90 19.17
N ASN A 1108 -23.25 -13.08 17.85
CA ASN A 1108 -24.11 -14.04 17.19
C ASN A 1108 -23.49 -15.45 17.32
N VAL A 1109 -23.83 -16.15 18.41
CA VAL A 1109 -23.26 -17.46 18.76
C VAL A 1109 -23.42 -18.52 17.66
N GLN A 1110 -24.39 -18.35 16.77
CA GLN A 1110 -24.62 -19.28 15.65
C GLN A 1110 -23.52 -19.21 14.58
N LEU A 1111 -22.86 -18.06 14.42
CA LEU A 1111 -21.77 -17.88 13.46
C LEU A 1111 -20.44 -18.48 13.96
N LEU A 1112 -20.29 -18.65 15.28
CA LEU A 1112 -19.05 -19.18 15.85
C LEU A 1112 -18.88 -20.67 15.55
N THR A 1113 -17.66 -21.15 15.37
CA THR A 1113 -17.38 -22.60 15.39
C THR A 1113 -17.41 -23.15 16.82
N GLN A 1114 -17.47 -24.47 16.99
CA GLN A 1114 -17.39 -25.04 18.34
C GLN A 1114 -16.05 -24.72 19.02
N THR A 1115 -14.95 -24.70 18.25
CA THR A 1115 -13.62 -24.35 18.75
C THR A 1115 -13.55 -22.89 19.21
N GLU A 1116 -14.21 -21.96 18.52
CA GLU A 1116 -14.32 -20.56 18.96
C GLU A 1116 -15.14 -20.42 20.25
N VAL A 1117 -16.24 -21.17 20.37
CA VAL A 1117 -17.04 -21.21 21.61
C VAL A 1117 -16.22 -21.75 22.78
N ASP A 1118 -15.48 -22.84 22.56
CA ASP A 1118 -14.62 -23.45 23.57
C ASP A 1118 -13.49 -22.50 23.99
N TRP A 1119 -12.87 -21.80 23.04
CA TRP A 1119 -11.85 -20.79 23.30
C TRP A 1119 -12.39 -19.65 24.16
N LEU A 1120 -13.57 -19.10 23.82
CA LEU A 1120 -14.15 -17.98 24.55
C LEU A 1120 -14.53 -18.39 25.99
N ASN A 1121 -15.12 -19.57 26.15
CA ASN A 1121 -15.48 -20.11 27.47
C ASN A 1121 -14.24 -20.34 28.34
N GLU A 1122 -13.16 -20.87 27.76
CA GLU A 1122 -11.88 -21.06 28.45
C GLU A 1122 -11.24 -19.71 28.81
N TYR A 1123 -11.25 -18.74 27.90
CA TYR A 1123 -10.77 -17.38 28.16
C TYR A 1123 -11.54 -16.71 29.32
N HIS A 1124 -12.88 -16.80 29.32
CA HIS A 1124 -13.72 -16.27 30.39
C HIS A 1124 -13.50 -16.99 31.72
N ARG A 1125 -13.27 -18.32 31.70
CA ARG A 1125 -12.88 -19.08 32.89
C ARG A 1125 -11.56 -18.56 33.48
N GLN A 1126 -10.56 -18.30 32.64
CA GLN A 1126 -9.28 -17.73 33.08
C GLN A 1126 -9.45 -16.31 33.67
N CYS A 1127 -10.26 -15.46 33.03
CA CYS A 1127 -10.60 -14.14 33.57
C CYS A 1127 -11.21 -14.27 34.97
N ARG A 1128 -12.18 -15.16 35.13
CA ARG A 1128 -12.85 -15.42 36.41
C ARG A 1128 -11.88 -15.89 37.49
N GLU A 1129 -11.00 -16.82 37.17
CA GLU A 1129 -10.10 -17.43 38.16
C GLU A 1129 -8.99 -16.47 38.60
N VAL A 1130 -8.34 -15.82 37.64
CA VAL A 1130 -7.17 -14.97 37.93
C VAL A 1130 -7.61 -13.60 38.46
N VAL A 1131 -8.49 -12.91 37.74
CA VAL A 1131 -8.93 -11.56 38.12
C VAL A 1131 -9.92 -11.62 39.27
N GLY A 1132 -10.75 -12.66 39.34
CA GLY A 1132 -11.67 -12.85 40.46
C GLY A 1132 -10.95 -13.03 41.79
N ALA A 1133 -9.84 -13.79 41.81
CA ALA A 1133 -9.01 -13.94 43.01
C ALA A 1133 -8.37 -12.60 43.45
N GLU A 1134 -7.90 -11.78 42.51
CA GLU A 1134 -7.33 -10.46 42.86
C GLU A 1134 -8.41 -9.46 43.30
N LEU A 1135 -9.59 -9.46 42.68
CA LEU A 1135 -10.75 -8.67 43.13
C LEU A 1135 -11.18 -9.03 44.55
N GLU A 1136 -11.22 -10.33 44.87
CA GLU A 1136 -11.54 -10.81 46.22
C GLU A 1136 -10.48 -10.36 47.23
N LYS A 1137 -9.19 -10.52 46.88
CA LYS A 1137 -8.06 -10.07 47.71
C LYS A 1137 -8.07 -8.56 47.97
N GLN A 1138 -8.49 -7.75 46.99
CA GLN A 1138 -8.63 -6.29 47.14
C GLN A 1138 -9.96 -5.87 47.79
N GLY A 1139 -10.87 -6.79 48.10
CA GLY A 1139 -12.18 -6.50 48.72
C GLY A 1139 -13.21 -5.86 47.77
N ARG A 1140 -13.01 -5.98 46.45
CA ARG A 1140 -13.83 -5.35 45.39
C ARG A 1140 -15.05 -6.21 45.01
N HIS A 1141 -15.91 -6.49 46.00
CA HIS A 1141 -17.02 -7.45 45.89
C HIS A 1141 -18.01 -7.16 44.76
N ASN A 1142 -18.34 -5.89 44.49
CA ASN A 1142 -19.30 -5.53 43.44
C ASN A 1142 -18.76 -5.84 42.04
N ALA A 1143 -17.48 -5.51 41.78
CA ALA A 1143 -16.81 -5.83 40.53
C ALA A 1143 -16.60 -7.34 40.37
N LEU A 1144 -16.36 -8.08 41.47
CA LEU A 1144 -16.31 -9.55 41.45
C LEU A 1144 -17.65 -10.15 41.00
N GLN A 1145 -18.78 -9.67 41.54
CA GLN A 1145 -20.11 -10.13 41.12
C GLN A 1145 -20.39 -9.82 39.64
N TRP A 1146 -19.96 -8.65 39.17
CA TRP A 1146 -20.02 -8.29 37.75
C TRP A 1146 -19.20 -9.28 36.90
N LEU A 1147 -17.94 -9.54 37.27
CA LEU A 1147 -17.06 -10.47 36.55
C LEU A 1147 -17.64 -11.89 36.48
N LEU A 1148 -18.21 -12.39 37.57
CA LEU A 1148 -18.83 -13.72 37.60
C LEU A 1148 -20.01 -13.85 36.62
N ARG A 1149 -20.77 -12.76 36.42
CA ARG A 1149 -21.89 -12.72 35.47
C ARG A 1149 -21.40 -12.62 34.02
N GLU A 1150 -20.44 -11.75 33.75
CA GLU A 1150 -19.94 -11.53 32.38
C GLU A 1150 -19.01 -12.64 31.86
N THR A 1151 -18.64 -13.60 32.73
CA THR A 1151 -17.81 -14.77 32.37
C THR A 1151 -18.62 -16.08 32.29
N GLN A 1152 -19.95 -16.00 32.29
CA GLN A 1152 -20.78 -17.21 32.16
C GLN A 1152 -20.54 -17.88 30.80
N PRO A 1153 -20.47 -19.23 30.75
CA PRO A 1153 -20.23 -19.92 29.50
C PRO A 1153 -21.40 -19.75 28.54
N ILE A 1154 -21.09 -19.69 27.25
CA ILE A 1154 -22.08 -19.71 26.16
C ILE A 1154 -22.17 -21.11 25.53
N SER A 1155 -23.32 -21.40 24.95
CA SER A 1155 -23.56 -22.62 24.16
C SER A 1155 -24.36 -22.27 22.91
N LYS A 1156 -24.18 -23.08 21.86
CA LYS A 1156 -25.08 -23.01 20.70
C LYS A 1156 -26.46 -23.53 21.08
N ALA A 1157 -27.52 -22.84 20.64
CA ALA A 1157 -28.86 -23.39 20.72
C ALA A 1157 -28.94 -24.60 19.77
N ASN A 1158 -29.41 -25.75 20.29
CA ASN A 1158 -29.61 -26.99 19.54
C ASN A 1158 -30.68 -26.86 18.45
#